data_AF-A0A8T7KE57-F1
#
_entry.id   AF-A0A8T7KE57-F1
#
_cell.length_a   1.000
_cell.length_b   1.000
_cell.length_c   1.000
_cell.angle_alpha   90.00
_cell.angle_beta   90.00
_cell.angle_gamma   90.00
#
_symmetry.space_group_name_H-M   'P 1'
#
loop_
_entity.id
_entity.type
_entity.pdbx_description
1 polymer ?
#
loop_
_entity_poly.entity_id
_entity_poly.type
_entity_poly.pdbx_seq_one_letter_code
_entity_poly.pdbx_strand_id
1 'polypeptide(L)'
;MRPVPRTALIVVALLVLWLPGPSVVAQGEAGLGVQRFLDAQPGPLKGYREDGQSAAAIIEGAALYYGLSPQLHLALLEATSALLSDPAPPEVALRQPFGPAGPTGFAAQVDWASRELRAGLGPYERPPTLRFSDGLTLTLTLDQAPEGVAVQRFLAAGRSSAEWYTVVEGFNRAFAAHFNNTLLKPDLPGIGAAPAGSPAPAAALTLLQPWPAGTRVVHLAYFDHVYPTVDSGDDGNDYVVNYLGQGNVQYDGHDGHDYYFPDRPIGTPILAAAAGVAYARSSPGYGVIIVHPAGYETVYWHLDGFAPIFAGRIDASQGVPVAAGTFLGTSGQTGFARGTPHLHVEVRRYGKQIDPYGWYGPGLDPCAAYAGCLPGEWLWSPSLIGSYDFTPPDAAVPPPAADTTPPSAAITIEPPADLLLAVDFDGHPVQRVGRGYPTLYGTPRFGAGRAGQALELGPAAVTFPLAGNLSSRAGTVSLWANLPASYPASSSARHYLFAASASPAGAPVYSGTLALRRDAAGPDGGPAWVFWTTARDETSRQLLAAPDRLGPGWHHFAVTWDSAGGRKALYLDGALVASTRGAELPVALGEVLQLGRFSYGGASIGALLDDLAIYDRALTAAEIAALAAAAPAALGEPVRLFKQTVRIDTNAIDDQGGIVAVQLGLNGSFEAPQPYYDAYRWTLPVTRGRHELAVRFTDRAGNSATVTQTIVLEPRSLVYLPLSRR
;
A
#
# COMPACT_ATOMS: atom_id res chain seq x y z
N MET A 1 -78.04 8.94 21.52
CA MET A 1 -77.60 10.26 21.01
C MET A 1 -77.18 10.10 19.56
N ARG A 2 -77.68 10.99 18.70
CA ARG A 2 -77.39 11.17 17.26
C ARG A 2 -75.94 11.72 17.03
N PRO A 3 -75.43 11.82 15.78
CA PRO A 3 -74.07 11.39 15.39
C PRO A 3 -73.21 12.46 14.63
N VAL A 4 -72.06 12.03 14.05
CA VAL A 4 -71.31 12.58 12.86
C VAL A 4 -70.35 13.78 13.12
N PRO A 5 -69.28 14.11 12.32
CA PRO A 5 -68.59 13.48 11.14
C PRO A 5 -67.05 13.26 11.31
N ARG A 6 -66.36 12.38 10.56
CA ARG A 6 -65.87 12.46 9.14
C ARG A 6 -65.05 13.71 8.77
N THR A 7 -63.74 13.55 8.63
CA THR A 7 -62.83 14.36 7.79
C THR A 7 -61.95 13.38 7.02
N ALA A 8 -62.37 12.93 5.84
CA ALA A 8 -62.07 13.54 4.54
C ALA A 8 -60.57 13.53 4.21
N LEU A 9 -60.07 12.38 3.71
CA LEU A 9 -58.91 12.37 2.81
C LEU A 9 -59.30 13.17 1.57
N ILE A 10 -58.69 14.34 1.39
CA ILE A 10 -58.74 15.07 0.13
C ILE A 10 -57.76 14.37 -0.80
N VAL A 11 -58.29 13.56 -1.71
CA VAL A 11 -57.61 13.16 -2.93
C VAL A 11 -57.54 14.41 -3.81
N VAL A 12 -56.38 15.06 -3.86
CA VAL A 12 -56.11 16.05 -4.90
C VAL A 12 -55.68 15.29 -6.15
N ALA A 13 -56.66 15.00 -7.02
CA ALA A 13 -56.39 14.66 -8.40
C ALA A 13 -55.96 15.95 -9.13
N LEU A 14 -54.65 16.12 -9.33
CA LEU A 14 -54.11 17.15 -10.21
C LEU A 14 -53.94 16.53 -11.61
N LEU A 15 -54.95 16.79 -12.44
CA LEU A 15 -54.87 16.70 -13.90
C LEU A 15 -53.75 17.64 -14.37
N VAL A 16 -52.56 17.08 -14.66
CA VAL A 16 -51.56 17.76 -15.47
C VAL A 16 -51.82 17.38 -16.92
N LEU A 17 -52.23 18.39 -17.69
CA LEU A 17 -52.31 18.36 -19.14
C LEU A 17 -50.98 17.85 -19.71
N TRP A 18 -51.03 16.70 -20.38
CA TRP A 18 -49.94 16.21 -21.22
C TRP A 18 -49.75 17.15 -22.41
N LEU A 19 -48.73 18.01 -22.33
CA LEU A 19 -48.00 18.41 -23.53
C LEU A 19 -46.97 17.30 -23.81
N PRO A 20 -46.82 16.83 -25.06
CA PRO A 20 -45.76 15.89 -25.38
C PRO A 20 -44.43 16.63 -25.24
N GLY A 21 -43.76 16.46 -24.11
CA GLY A 21 -42.32 16.67 -24.04
C GLY A 21 -41.65 15.74 -25.06
N PRO A 22 -40.48 16.12 -25.62
CA PRO A 22 -39.75 15.22 -26.49
C PRO A 22 -39.61 13.87 -25.78
N SER A 23 -40.05 12.81 -26.45
CA SER A 23 -39.97 11.45 -25.95
C SER A 23 -38.53 11.15 -25.56
N VAL A 24 -38.28 11.08 -24.24
CA VAL A 24 -37.03 10.58 -23.69
C VAL A 24 -36.98 9.11 -24.07
N VAL A 25 -36.10 8.78 -25.01
CA VAL A 25 -35.88 7.40 -25.43
C VAL A 25 -35.11 6.74 -24.29
N ALA A 26 -35.79 5.94 -23.49
CA ALA A 26 -35.12 5.00 -22.60
C ALA A 26 -34.25 4.06 -23.45
N GLN A 27 -32.97 3.93 -23.13
CA GLN A 27 -32.08 3.04 -23.88
C GLN A 27 -32.46 1.57 -23.66
N GLY A 28 -32.48 0.79 -24.74
CA GLY A 28 -32.55 -0.67 -24.68
C GLY A 28 -31.18 -1.30 -24.34
N GLU A 29 -31.16 -2.62 -24.10
CA GLU A 29 -30.03 -3.43 -23.57
C GLU A 29 -28.69 -3.38 -24.33
N ALA A 30 -28.59 -2.58 -25.40
CA ALA A 30 -27.40 -2.48 -26.25
C ALA A 30 -26.41 -1.41 -25.75
N GLY A 31 -25.85 -1.59 -24.55
CA GLY A 31 -24.56 -1.00 -24.15
C GLY A 31 -24.45 0.54 -24.06
N LEU A 32 -23.86 1.07 -22.98
CA LEU A 32 -23.84 2.51 -22.71
C LEU A 32 -22.61 3.26 -23.25
N GLY A 33 -22.66 3.68 -24.51
CA GLY A 33 -21.67 4.61 -25.05
C GLY A 33 -21.98 6.02 -24.54
N VAL A 34 -21.24 6.53 -23.55
CA VAL A 34 -21.57 7.80 -22.86
C VAL A 34 -21.60 8.95 -23.85
N GLN A 35 -20.65 9.03 -24.78
CA GLN A 35 -20.68 10.07 -25.81
C GLN A 35 -21.96 10.00 -26.66
N ARG A 36 -22.37 8.80 -27.11
CA ARG A 36 -23.60 8.58 -27.88
C ARG A 36 -24.85 8.98 -27.08
N PHE A 37 -24.85 8.66 -25.78
CA PHE A 37 -25.93 9.05 -24.87
C PHE A 37 -26.00 10.58 -24.75
N LEU A 38 -24.86 11.25 -24.52
CA LEU A 38 -24.76 12.70 -24.41
C LEU A 38 -25.16 13.40 -25.71
N ASP A 39 -24.80 12.86 -26.88
CA ASP A 39 -25.20 13.40 -28.19
C ASP A 39 -26.72 13.49 -28.35
N ALA A 40 -27.47 12.59 -27.70
CA ALA A 40 -28.93 12.59 -27.69
C ALA A 40 -29.56 13.55 -26.66
N GLN A 41 -28.75 14.12 -25.75
CA GLN A 41 -29.23 15.05 -24.72
C GLN A 41 -29.17 16.51 -25.18
N PRO A 42 -30.11 17.37 -24.73
CA PRO A 42 -30.09 18.79 -25.06
C PRO A 42 -28.93 19.55 -24.42
N GLY A 43 -28.43 19.10 -23.26
CA GLY A 43 -27.41 19.77 -22.46
C GLY A 43 -26.00 19.87 -23.07
N PRO A 44 -25.09 20.60 -22.39
CA PRO A 44 -23.79 20.99 -22.96
C PRO A 44 -22.74 19.88 -22.99
N LEU A 45 -22.90 18.79 -22.22
CA LEU A 45 -21.85 17.80 -22.02
C LEU A 45 -21.40 17.07 -23.30
N LYS A 46 -22.26 16.98 -24.33
CA LYS A 46 -21.91 16.40 -25.65
C LYS A 46 -20.73 17.09 -26.33
N GLY A 47 -20.56 18.38 -26.10
CA GLY A 47 -19.47 19.19 -26.67
C GLY A 47 -18.45 19.67 -25.64
N TYR A 48 -18.68 19.40 -24.35
CA TYR A 48 -17.82 19.90 -23.27
C TYR A 48 -16.47 19.18 -23.25
N ARG A 49 -15.41 19.97 -23.02
CA ARG A 49 -14.05 19.48 -22.87
C ARG A 49 -13.33 20.18 -21.72
N GLU A 50 -12.53 19.43 -20.97
CA GLU A 50 -11.62 19.93 -19.94
C GLU A 50 -10.24 19.29 -20.20
N ASP A 51 -9.18 20.11 -20.28
CA ASP A 51 -7.80 19.69 -20.59
C ASP A 51 -7.66 18.76 -21.81
N GLY A 52 -8.49 19.00 -22.82
CA GLY A 52 -8.50 18.25 -24.09
C GLY A 52 -9.36 16.97 -24.05
N GLN A 53 -9.77 16.49 -22.89
CA GLN A 53 -10.64 15.33 -22.72
C GLN A 53 -12.12 15.71 -22.87
N SER A 54 -12.95 14.84 -23.46
CA SER A 54 -14.41 15.07 -23.50
C SER A 54 -15.06 14.71 -22.16
N ALA A 55 -16.22 15.29 -21.87
CA ALA A 55 -17.01 14.91 -20.70
C ALA A 55 -17.28 13.39 -20.64
N ALA A 56 -17.55 12.78 -21.79
CA ALA A 56 -17.75 11.33 -21.90
C ALA A 56 -16.51 10.55 -21.45
N ALA A 57 -15.32 10.94 -21.92
CA ALA A 57 -14.07 10.26 -21.56
C ALA A 57 -13.75 10.41 -20.06
N ILE A 58 -14.04 11.58 -19.48
CA ILE A 58 -13.87 11.84 -18.04
C ILE A 58 -14.82 10.95 -17.21
N ILE A 59 -16.11 10.91 -17.57
CA ILE A 59 -17.12 10.11 -16.87
C ILE A 59 -16.82 8.62 -17.00
N GLU A 60 -16.56 8.13 -18.22
CA GLU A 60 -16.24 6.73 -18.46
C GLU A 60 -14.93 6.32 -17.80
N GLY A 61 -13.89 7.15 -17.90
CA GLY A 61 -12.57 6.90 -17.32
C GLY A 61 -12.64 6.78 -15.80
N ALA A 62 -13.31 7.72 -15.12
CA ALA A 62 -13.49 7.67 -13.68
C ALA A 62 -14.38 6.48 -13.25
N ALA A 63 -15.51 6.27 -13.92
CA ALA A 63 -16.38 5.13 -13.62
C ALA A 63 -15.64 3.79 -13.79
N LEU A 64 -14.87 3.63 -14.87
CA LEU A 64 -14.05 2.43 -15.10
C LEU A 64 -12.96 2.27 -14.04
N TYR A 65 -12.27 3.34 -13.69
CA TYR A 65 -11.19 3.31 -12.70
C TYR A 65 -11.71 2.80 -11.35
N TYR A 66 -12.80 3.36 -10.83
CA TYR A 66 -13.41 2.96 -9.56
C TYR A 66 -14.39 1.77 -9.63
N GLY A 67 -14.52 1.12 -10.80
CA GLY A 67 -15.44 -0.02 -10.97
C GLY A 67 -16.92 0.33 -10.75
N LEU A 68 -17.35 1.51 -11.22
CA LEU A 68 -18.72 2.02 -11.13
C LEU A 68 -19.41 2.04 -12.50
N SER A 69 -20.74 2.18 -12.49
CA SER A 69 -21.49 2.46 -13.72
C SER A 69 -21.49 3.97 -14.02
N PRO A 70 -21.18 4.40 -15.27
CA PRO A 70 -21.26 5.81 -15.65
C PRO A 70 -22.68 6.41 -15.56
N GLN A 71 -23.72 5.57 -15.46
CA GLN A 71 -25.11 6.03 -15.27
C GLN A 71 -25.32 6.72 -13.93
N LEU A 72 -24.60 6.29 -12.89
CA LEU A 72 -24.68 6.93 -11.58
C LEU A 72 -24.21 8.38 -11.69
N HIS A 73 -23.08 8.62 -12.37
CA HIS A 73 -22.61 9.97 -12.65
C HIS A 73 -23.60 10.76 -13.50
N LEU A 74 -24.09 10.20 -14.61
CA LEU A 74 -25.04 10.89 -15.48
C LEU A 74 -26.32 11.31 -14.74
N ALA A 75 -26.90 10.42 -13.95
CA ALA A 75 -28.08 10.73 -13.15
C ALA A 75 -27.80 11.73 -12.02
N LEU A 76 -26.62 11.67 -11.39
CA LEU A 76 -26.20 12.68 -10.41
C LEU A 76 -26.03 14.06 -11.06
N LEU A 77 -25.36 14.15 -12.21
CA LEU A 77 -25.12 15.39 -12.94
C LEU A 77 -26.44 16.06 -13.35
N GLU A 78 -27.43 15.25 -13.71
CA GLU A 78 -28.80 15.73 -13.95
C GLU A 78 -29.49 16.19 -12.66
N ALA A 79 -29.44 15.39 -11.59
CA ALA A 79 -30.11 15.69 -10.34
C ALA A 79 -29.59 16.95 -9.64
N THR A 80 -28.28 17.19 -9.69
CA THR A 80 -27.63 18.28 -8.96
C THR A 80 -27.54 19.57 -9.77
N SER A 81 -27.40 19.47 -11.09
CA SER A 81 -27.06 20.60 -11.96
C SER A 81 -27.76 20.60 -13.32
N ALA A 82 -28.70 19.68 -13.57
CA ALA A 82 -29.47 19.56 -14.81
C ALA A 82 -28.60 19.52 -16.09
N LEU A 83 -27.38 18.97 -16.01
CA LEU A 83 -26.42 19.03 -17.11
C LEU A 83 -26.76 18.15 -18.31
N LEU A 84 -27.77 17.27 -18.20
CA LEU A 84 -28.28 16.52 -19.35
C LEU A 84 -29.42 17.29 -20.03
N SER A 85 -30.35 17.86 -19.26
CA SER A 85 -31.59 18.45 -19.78
C SER A 85 -31.53 19.95 -20.09
N ASP A 86 -30.73 20.73 -19.36
CA ASP A 86 -30.62 22.18 -19.54
C ASP A 86 -29.60 22.52 -20.64
N PRO A 87 -30.01 23.16 -21.76
CA PRO A 87 -29.08 23.55 -22.82
C PRO A 87 -28.16 24.72 -22.44
N ALA A 88 -28.44 25.46 -21.37
CA ALA A 88 -27.68 26.65 -20.97
C ALA A 88 -27.54 26.79 -19.45
N PRO A 89 -26.95 25.80 -18.75
CA PRO A 89 -26.78 25.85 -17.31
C PRO A 89 -25.75 26.95 -16.94
N PRO A 90 -25.82 27.50 -15.71
CA PRO A 90 -24.81 28.45 -15.22
C PRO A 90 -23.39 27.87 -15.28
N GLU A 91 -22.37 28.70 -15.53
CA GLU A 91 -20.97 28.22 -15.65
C GLU A 91 -20.47 27.45 -14.41
N VAL A 92 -20.93 27.85 -13.21
CA VAL A 92 -20.59 27.16 -11.96
C VAL A 92 -21.07 25.70 -11.95
N ALA A 93 -22.16 25.39 -12.64
CA ALA A 93 -22.71 24.03 -12.74
C ALA A 93 -21.78 23.11 -13.55
N LEU A 94 -20.99 23.65 -14.49
CA LEU A 94 -20.00 22.86 -15.23
C LEU A 94 -18.71 22.65 -14.42
N ARG A 95 -18.31 23.65 -13.62
CA ARG A 95 -17.07 23.56 -12.81
C ARG A 95 -17.24 22.79 -11.51
N GLN A 96 -18.44 22.81 -10.91
CA GLN A 96 -18.76 22.16 -9.64
C GLN A 96 -20.15 21.50 -9.69
N PRO A 97 -20.35 20.51 -10.57
CA PRO A 97 -21.68 19.96 -10.85
C PRO A 97 -22.35 19.33 -9.64
N PHE A 98 -21.60 18.80 -8.66
CA PHE A 98 -22.17 18.19 -7.46
C PHE A 98 -22.21 19.14 -6.25
N GLY A 99 -21.84 20.41 -6.44
CA GLY A 99 -21.89 21.45 -5.43
C GLY A 99 -20.52 21.84 -4.85
N PRO A 100 -20.50 22.90 -4.01
CA PRO A 100 -19.27 23.55 -3.55
C PRO A 100 -18.52 22.78 -2.46
N ALA A 101 -19.10 21.68 -1.94
CA ALA A 101 -18.42 20.80 -0.99
C ALA A 101 -17.28 19.99 -1.65
N GLY A 102 -17.36 19.78 -2.98
CA GLY A 102 -16.36 19.09 -3.76
C GLY A 102 -15.26 20.02 -4.31
N PRO A 103 -14.23 19.45 -4.96
CA PRO A 103 -13.15 20.23 -5.57
C PRO A 103 -13.63 21.11 -6.72
N THR A 104 -12.76 21.97 -7.24
CA THR A 104 -13.02 22.79 -8.44
C THR A 104 -12.54 22.06 -9.69
N GLY A 105 -13.37 22.00 -10.73
CA GLY A 105 -13.07 21.35 -12.01
C GLY A 105 -14.00 20.17 -12.26
N PHE A 106 -14.41 19.96 -13.52
CA PHE A 106 -15.36 18.92 -13.87
C PHE A 106 -14.78 17.52 -13.62
N ALA A 107 -13.56 17.26 -14.09
CA ALA A 107 -12.85 16.01 -13.88
C ALA A 107 -12.60 15.73 -12.40
N ALA A 108 -12.16 16.75 -11.63
CA ALA A 108 -11.94 16.61 -10.21
C ALA A 108 -13.24 16.30 -9.44
N GLN A 109 -14.38 16.87 -9.85
CA GLN A 109 -15.68 16.58 -9.27
C GLN A 109 -16.18 15.18 -9.60
N VAL A 110 -15.99 14.72 -10.84
CA VAL A 110 -16.33 13.36 -11.25
C VAL A 110 -15.45 12.32 -10.54
N ASP A 111 -14.16 12.57 -10.41
CA ASP A 111 -13.24 11.73 -9.64
C ASP A 111 -13.66 11.66 -8.16
N TRP A 112 -13.87 12.81 -7.52
CA TRP A 112 -14.37 12.90 -6.15
C TRP A 112 -15.67 12.11 -5.97
N ALA A 113 -16.66 12.33 -6.82
CA ALA A 113 -17.92 11.59 -6.76
C ALA A 113 -17.71 10.08 -6.92
N SER A 114 -16.82 9.65 -7.81
CA SER A 114 -16.52 8.23 -8.01
C SER A 114 -15.95 7.60 -6.74
N ARG A 115 -14.99 8.26 -6.08
CA ARG A 115 -14.42 7.80 -4.82
C ARG A 115 -15.48 7.69 -3.72
N GLU A 116 -16.31 8.73 -3.54
CA GLU A 116 -17.36 8.74 -2.51
C GLU A 116 -18.45 7.69 -2.79
N LEU A 117 -18.84 7.49 -4.05
CA LEU A 117 -19.78 6.44 -4.44
C LEU A 117 -19.19 5.05 -4.18
N ARG A 118 -17.90 4.86 -4.45
CA ARG A 118 -17.18 3.62 -4.17
C ARG A 118 -17.20 3.31 -2.67
N ALA A 119 -16.71 4.24 -1.84
CA ALA A 119 -16.77 4.12 -0.38
C ALA A 119 -18.21 3.98 0.16
N GLY A 120 -19.18 4.47 -0.61
CA GLY A 120 -20.63 4.32 -0.39
C GLY A 120 -21.17 2.89 -0.46
N LEU A 121 -20.42 1.94 -1.00
CA LEU A 121 -20.86 0.54 -1.12
C LEU A 121 -20.68 -0.29 0.17
N GLY A 122 -20.06 0.29 1.21
CA GLY A 122 -19.88 -0.34 2.53
C GLY A 122 -18.42 -0.77 2.78
N PRO A 123 -18.18 -1.87 3.53
CA PRO A 123 -19.16 -2.66 4.30
C PRO A 123 -19.85 -1.84 5.40
N TYR A 124 -21.04 -2.27 5.81
CA TYR A 124 -21.80 -1.65 6.88
C TYR A 124 -22.13 -2.67 7.97
N GLU A 125 -21.47 -2.59 9.13
CA GLU A 125 -21.86 -3.38 10.32
C GLU A 125 -23.21 -2.92 10.90
N ARG A 126 -23.56 -1.65 10.66
CA ARG A 126 -24.82 -1.02 11.05
C ARG A 126 -25.23 0.00 9.99
N PRO A 127 -26.53 0.32 9.87
CA PRO A 127 -26.97 1.28 8.87
C PRO A 127 -26.33 2.67 9.06
N PRO A 128 -25.88 3.33 7.97
CA PRO A 128 -25.12 4.58 8.06
C PRO A 128 -26.02 5.77 8.45
N THR A 129 -25.49 6.67 9.28
CA THR A 129 -26.16 7.92 9.68
C THR A 129 -25.61 9.10 8.89
N LEU A 130 -26.47 9.71 8.07
CA LEU A 130 -26.25 10.98 7.38
C LEU A 130 -26.33 12.15 8.36
N ARG A 131 -25.51 13.18 8.13
CA ARG A 131 -25.50 14.44 8.88
C ARG A 131 -25.65 15.59 7.90
N PHE A 132 -26.58 16.49 8.19
CA PHE A 132 -26.93 17.61 7.32
C PHE A 132 -26.42 18.95 7.88
N SER A 133 -26.31 19.97 7.02
CA SER A 133 -25.81 21.30 7.39
C SER A 133 -26.73 22.07 8.35
N ASP A 134 -28.00 21.68 8.44
CA ASP A 134 -29.00 22.21 9.38
C ASP A 134 -28.94 21.53 10.77
N GLY A 135 -28.00 20.60 10.98
CA GLY A 135 -27.80 19.88 12.25
C GLY A 135 -28.67 18.63 12.41
N LEU A 136 -29.55 18.33 11.47
CA LEU A 136 -30.35 17.10 11.49
C LEU A 136 -29.53 15.88 11.06
N THR A 137 -30.01 14.70 11.45
CA THR A 137 -29.41 13.42 11.07
C THR A 137 -30.47 12.44 10.60
N LEU A 138 -30.12 11.61 9.61
CA LEU A 138 -30.98 10.53 9.10
C LEU A 138 -30.19 9.23 9.07
N THR A 139 -30.72 8.16 9.63
CA THR A 139 -30.13 6.82 9.48
C THR A 139 -30.79 6.11 8.30
N LEU A 140 -29.99 5.72 7.31
CA LEU A 140 -30.48 5.02 6.11
C LEU A 140 -30.87 3.58 6.46
N THR A 141 -31.74 2.99 5.64
CA THR A 141 -31.96 1.53 5.67
C THR A 141 -30.92 0.83 4.80
N LEU A 142 -30.55 -0.40 5.15
CA LEU A 142 -29.79 -1.30 4.28
C LEU A 142 -30.72 -2.21 3.45
N ASP A 143 -32.04 -2.12 3.64
CA ASP A 143 -33.07 -2.77 2.82
C ASP A 143 -33.34 -1.97 1.54
N GLN A 144 -32.28 -1.73 0.76
CA GLN A 144 -32.30 -1.06 -0.53
C GLN A 144 -31.04 -1.45 -1.32
N ALA A 145 -30.96 -1.07 -2.59
CA ALA A 145 -29.74 -1.28 -3.38
C ALA A 145 -28.54 -0.56 -2.74
N PRO A 146 -27.36 -1.21 -2.65
CA PRO A 146 -26.14 -0.59 -2.12
C PRO A 146 -25.75 0.71 -2.81
N GLU A 147 -25.95 0.79 -4.13
CA GLU A 147 -25.74 2.00 -4.93
C GLU A 147 -26.68 3.13 -4.49
N GLY A 148 -27.90 2.79 -4.08
CA GLY A 148 -28.86 3.74 -3.49
C GLY A 148 -28.38 4.29 -2.15
N VAL A 149 -27.74 3.46 -1.31
CA VAL A 149 -27.09 3.92 -0.07
C VAL A 149 -25.91 4.85 -0.40
N ALA A 150 -25.06 4.46 -1.34
CA ALA A 150 -23.90 5.23 -1.80
C ALA A 150 -24.30 6.62 -2.32
N VAL A 151 -25.28 6.67 -3.22
CA VAL A 151 -25.82 7.92 -3.78
C VAL A 151 -26.40 8.81 -2.70
N GLN A 152 -27.19 8.26 -1.77
CA GLN A 152 -27.78 9.04 -0.68
C GLN A 152 -26.73 9.60 0.29
N ARG A 153 -25.66 8.83 0.57
CA ARG A 153 -24.51 9.31 1.35
C ARG A 153 -23.81 10.46 0.65
N PHE A 154 -23.46 10.28 -0.64
CA PHE A 154 -22.79 11.31 -1.44
C PHE A 154 -23.61 12.61 -1.49
N LEU A 155 -24.91 12.50 -1.76
CA LEU A 155 -25.79 13.66 -1.86
C LEU A 155 -25.97 14.39 -0.52
N ALA A 156 -25.69 13.77 0.63
CA ALA A 156 -25.77 14.45 1.93
C ALA A 156 -24.67 15.50 2.15
N ALA A 157 -23.54 15.36 1.46
CA ALA A 157 -22.39 16.24 1.64
C ALA A 157 -22.74 17.72 1.38
N GLY A 158 -22.60 18.55 2.41
CA GLY A 158 -22.79 20.00 2.33
C GLY A 158 -24.24 20.47 2.15
N ARG A 159 -25.25 19.61 2.31
CA ARG A 159 -26.67 19.95 2.11
C ARG A 159 -27.48 19.95 3.41
N SER A 160 -28.51 20.78 3.46
CA SER A 160 -29.57 20.69 4.47
C SER A 160 -30.46 19.47 4.20
N SER A 161 -31.25 19.05 5.18
CA SER A 161 -32.17 17.90 5.03
C SER A 161 -33.20 18.11 3.91
N ALA A 162 -33.70 19.34 3.71
CA ALA A 162 -34.67 19.68 2.68
C ALA A 162 -34.05 19.66 1.26
N GLU A 163 -32.84 20.20 1.11
CA GLU A 163 -32.10 20.16 -0.15
C GLU A 163 -31.74 18.71 -0.51
N TRP A 164 -31.29 17.93 0.47
CA TRP A 164 -30.98 16.51 0.31
C TRP A 164 -32.18 15.72 -0.21
N TYR A 165 -33.36 15.90 0.40
CA TYR A 165 -34.58 15.21 -0.05
C TYR A 165 -34.93 15.55 -1.50
N THR A 166 -34.81 16.83 -1.87
CA THR A 166 -35.13 17.31 -3.22
C THR A 166 -34.19 16.71 -4.27
N VAL A 167 -32.89 16.65 -3.98
CA VAL A 167 -31.90 16.11 -4.92
C VAL A 167 -31.96 14.59 -5.05
N VAL A 168 -32.25 13.86 -3.96
CA VAL A 168 -32.46 12.40 -4.01
C VAL A 168 -33.67 12.05 -4.87
N GLU A 169 -34.78 12.79 -4.72
CA GLU A 169 -35.94 12.66 -5.59
C GLU A 169 -35.63 13.03 -7.05
N GLY A 170 -34.78 14.04 -7.26
CA GLY A 170 -34.25 14.39 -8.58
C GLY A 170 -33.46 13.24 -9.22
N PHE A 171 -32.57 12.62 -8.46
CA PHE A 171 -31.80 11.46 -8.90
C PHE A 171 -32.72 10.29 -9.28
N ASN A 172 -33.68 9.93 -8.43
CA ASN A 172 -34.62 8.84 -8.72
C ASN A 172 -35.40 9.08 -10.02
N ARG A 173 -35.85 10.32 -10.27
CA ARG A 173 -36.52 10.69 -11.53
C ARG A 173 -35.59 10.60 -12.73
N ALA A 174 -34.38 11.14 -12.63
CA ALA A 174 -33.40 11.11 -13.71
C ALA A 174 -33.01 9.67 -14.06
N PHE A 175 -32.73 8.85 -13.05
CA PHE A 175 -32.34 7.46 -13.20
C PHE A 175 -33.46 6.61 -13.80
N ALA A 176 -34.71 6.83 -13.38
CA ALA A 176 -35.87 6.19 -13.98
C ALA A 176 -36.08 6.62 -15.44
N ALA A 177 -36.01 7.92 -15.72
CA ALA A 177 -36.30 8.47 -17.05
C ALA A 177 -35.26 8.07 -18.10
N HIS A 178 -33.98 8.07 -17.75
CA HIS A 178 -32.90 7.80 -18.69
C HIS A 178 -32.50 6.33 -18.75
N PHE A 179 -32.69 5.58 -17.66
CA PHE A 179 -32.11 4.24 -17.49
C PHE A 179 -33.09 3.17 -16.99
N ASN A 180 -34.40 3.47 -16.90
CA ASN A 180 -35.44 2.52 -16.45
C ASN A 180 -35.11 1.85 -15.11
N ASN A 181 -34.47 2.57 -14.19
CA ASN A 181 -34.01 2.03 -12.89
C ASN A 181 -33.09 0.81 -13.02
N THR A 182 -32.37 0.68 -14.13
CA THR A 182 -31.49 -0.45 -14.43
C THR A 182 -30.07 0.03 -14.62
N LEU A 183 -29.14 -0.54 -13.85
CA LEU A 183 -27.71 -0.31 -14.05
C LEU A 183 -27.20 -1.14 -15.25
N LEU A 184 -26.87 -0.45 -16.34
CA LEU A 184 -25.98 -0.95 -17.38
C LEU A 184 -24.56 -0.99 -16.80
N LYS A 185 -23.89 -2.12 -17.00
CA LYS A 185 -22.48 -2.28 -16.70
C LYS A 185 -21.65 -1.55 -17.76
N PRO A 186 -20.37 -1.22 -17.46
CA PRO A 186 -19.51 -0.46 -18.38
C PRO A 186 -19.55 -1.06 -19.79
N ASP A 187 -19.56 -0.19 -20.80
CA ASP A 187 -19.88 -0.54 -22.19
C ASP A 187 -18.74 -1.27 -22.92
N LEU A 188 -18.36 -2.43 -22.38
CA LEU A 188 -17.54 -3.40 -23.05
C LEU A 188 -18.44 -4.58 -23.45
N PRO A 189 -18.66 -4.86 -24.75
CA PRO A 189 -19.53 -5.95 -25.18
C PRO A 189 -19.15 -7.28 -24.51
N GLY A 190 -20.09 -7.85 -23.73
CA GLY A 190 -19.92 -9.14 -23.05
C GLY A 190 -20.26 -9.15 -21.55
N ILE A 191 -20.47 -8.00 -20.91
CA ILE A 191 -20.70 -7.90 -19.46
C ILE A 191 -22.20 -8.04 -19.12
N GLY A 192 -22.75 -9.24 -19.30
CA GLY A 192 -24.12 -9.57 -18.86
C GLY A 192 -24.24 -9.72 -17.34
N ALA A 193 -25.43 -9.51 -16.77
CA ALA A 193 -25.76 -10.04 -15.44
C ALA A 193 -25.84 -11.57 -15.50
N ALA A 194 -25.50 -12.27 -14.40
CA ALA A 194 -25.77 -13.69 -14.30
C ALA A 194 -27.30 -13.92 -14.43
N PRO A 195 -27.78 -14.73 -15.39
CA PRO A 195 -29.20 -15.05 -15.47
C PRO A 195 -29.67 -15.72 -14.18
N ALA A 196 -30.82 -15.27 -13.66
CA ALA A 196 -31.50 -15.94 -12.56
C ALA A 196 -31.83 -17.38 -13.02
N GLY A 197 -31.13 -18.37 -12.45
CA GLY A 197 -31.32 -19.80 -12.75
C GLY A 197 -30.43 -20.39 -13.85
N SER A 198 -29.20 -19.89 -14.04
CA SER A 198 -28.28 -20.45 -15.05
C SER A 198 -27.92 -21.93 -14.82
N PRO A 199 -27.92 -22.77 -15.87
CA PRO A 199 -27.43 -24.15 -15.82
C PRO A 199 -25.89 -24.16 -15.74
N ALA A 200 -25.33 -25.19 -15.08
CA ALA A 200 -23.92 -25.65 -14.98
C ALA A 200 -22.75 -24.66 -15.30
N PRO A 201 -21.69 -24.61 -14.48
CA PRO A 201 -20.67 -23.56 -14.56
C PRO A 201 -19.93 -23.60 -15.90
N ALA A 202 -19.92 -22.47 -16.61
CA ALA A 202 -18.90 -22.20 -17.62
C ALA A 202 -17.52 -22.33 -16.95
N ALA A 203 -16.53 -22.89 -17.67
CA ALA A 203 -15.18 -23.06 -17.14
C ALA A 203 -14.67 -21.76 -16.49
N ALA A 204 -14.18 -21.86 -15.25
CA ALA A 204 -13.63 -20.74 -14.51
C ALA A 204 -12.51 -20.07 -15.31
N LEU A 205 -12.40 -18.73 -15.21
CA LEU A 205 -11.30 -18.00 -15.84
C LEU A 205 -9.97 -18.55 -15.30
N THR A 206 -9.01 -18.78 -16.19
CA THR A 206 -7.65 -19.18 -15.81
C THR A 206 -6.67 -18.11 -16.29
N LEU A 207 -5.90 -17.57 -15.36
CA LEU A 207 -4.95 -16.48 -15.58
C LEU A 207 -3.52 -17.02 -15.70
N LEU A 208 -2.80 -16.54 -16.71
CA LEU A 208 -1.34 -16.61 -16.78
C LEU A 208 -0.73 -15.38 -16.11
N GLN A 209 0.55 -15.47 -15.74
CA GLN A 209 1.31 -14.31 -15.28
C GLN A 209 1.31 -13.19 -16.34
N PRO A 210 1.05 -11.93 -15.97
CA PRO A 210 0.92 -10.83 -16.92
C PRO A 210 2.26 -10.19 -17.31
N TRP A 211 3.35 -10.95 -17.23
CA TRP A 211 4.71 -10.55 -17.59
C TRP A 211 5.50 -11.76 -18.14
N PRO A 212 6.60 -11.53 -18.89
CA PRO A 212 7.42 -12.62 -19.41
C PRO A 212 7.93 -13.59 -18.33
N ALA A 213 8.06 -14.88 -18.67
CA ALA A 213 8.66 -15.86 -17.77
C ALA A 213 10.10 -15.47 -17.39
N GLY A 214 10.46 -15.65 -16.12
CA GLY A 214 11.77 -15.29 -15.58
C GLY A 214 11.93 -13.80 -15.21
N THR A 215 10.92 -12.96 -15.43
CA THR A 215 10.92 -11.59 -14.90
C THR A 215 10.89 -11.62 -13.36
N ARG A 216 11.82 -10.91 -12.72
CA ARG A 216 11.81 -10.72 -11.27
C ARG A 216 10.70 -9.75 -10.87
N VAL A 217 9.91 -10.13 -9.88
CA VAL A 217 8.73 -9.39 -9.42
C VAL A 217 8.71 -9.29 -7.90
N VAL A 218 8.21 -8.17 -7.38
CA VAL A 218 7.93 -7.94 -5.96
C VAL A 218 6.46 -7.54 -5.82
N HIS A 219 5.71 -8.23 -4.95
CA HIS A 219 4.33 -7.86 -4.58
C HIS A 219 4.40 -6.64 -3.66
N LEU A 220 4.06 -5.46 -4.17
CA LEU A 220 4.09 -4.21 -3.38
C LEU A 220 2.82 -4.04 -2.54
N ALA A 221 1.66 -4.24 -3.14
CA ALA A 221 0.36 -4.03 -2.52
C ALA A 221 -0.54 -5.21 -2.78
N TYR A 222 -1.26 -5.65 -1.76
CA TYR A 222 -2.21 -6.75 -1.84
C TYR A 222 -3.61 -6.19 -1.95
N PHE A 223 -4.48 -6.95 -2.58
CA PHE A 223 -5.91 -6.71 -2.56
C PHE A 223 -6.43 -6.73 -1.11
N ASP A 224 -7.24 -5.75 -0.75
CA ASP A 224 -7.83 -5.62 0.59
C ASP A 224 -9.19 -6.31 0.67
N HIS A 225 -9.28 -7.35 1.49
CA HIS A 225 -10.53 -8.04 1.72
C HIS A 225 -11.50 -7.25 2.61
N VAL A 226 -11.08 -6.21 3.34
CA VAL A 226 -12.01 -5.44 4.20
C VAL A 226 -12.58 -4.22 3.49
N TYR A 227 -11.71 -3.38 2.90
CA TYR A 227 -12.09 -2.17 2.19
C TYR A 227 -11.34 -2.08 0.85
N PRO A 228 -11.70 -2.90 -0.17
CA PRO A 228 -11.12 -2.79 -1.50
C PRO A 228 -11.71 -1.56 -2.22
N THR A 229 -11.16 -0.42 -1.86
CA THR A 229 -11.40 0.87 -2.47
C THR A 229 -10.12 1.29 -3.18
N VAL A 230 -10.24 2.00 -4.31
CA VAL A 230 -9.09 2.71 -4.87
C VAL A 230 -8.81 3.91 -3.96
N ASP A 231 -7.94 3.79 -2.97
CA ASP A 231 -7.58 4.92 -2.10
C ASP A 231 -6.29 5.61 -2.56
N SER A 232 -6.23 6.90 -2.28
CA SER A 232 -5.16 7.83 -2.59
C SER A 232 -4.36 8.29 -1.36
N GLY A 233 -4.54 7.67 -0.18
CA GLY A 233 -3.67 7.89 0.98
C GLY A 233 -4.27 8.62 2.18
N ASP A 234 -5.53 9.09 2.13
CA ASP A 234 -5.96 10.26 2.93
C ASP A 234 -7.27 10.09 3.74
N ASP A 235 -7.94 8.93 3.73
CA ASP A 235 -9.28 8.79 4.36
C ASP A 235 -9.30 8.18 5.78
N GLY A 236 -8.13 7.75 6.29
CA GLY A 236 -7.97 7.22 7.64
C GLY A 236 -8.15 5.70 7.76
N ASN A 237 -8.24 4.96 6.64
CA ASN A 237 -8.11 3.51 6.63
C ASN A 237 -6.63 3.06 6.55
N ASP A 238 -5.87 3.19 7.64
CA ASP A 238 -4.45 2.80 7.69
C ASP A 238 -4.20 1.27 7.70
N TYR A 239 -5.16 0.46 7.22
CA TYR A 239 -5.17 -0.98 7.40
C TYR A 239 -5.79 -1.73 6.22
N VAL A 240 -5.08 -2.75 5.75
CA VAL A 240 -5.52 -3.69 4.71
C VAL A 240 -5.43 -5.11 5.25
N VAL A 241 -6.37 -5.98 4.84
CA VAL A 241 -6.34 -7.43 5.08
C VAL A 241 -6.14 -8.16 3.77
N ASN A 242 -5.00 -8.84 3.61
CA ASN A 242 -4.74 -9.62 2.40
C ASN A 242 -5.50 -10.96 2.38
N TYR A 243 -5.38 -11.71 1.29
CA TYR A 243 -5.96 -13.05 1.11
C TYR A 243 -5.57 -14.10 2.16
N LEU A 244 -4.55 -13.87 2.99
CA LEU A 244 -4.16 -14.73 4.12
C LEU A 244 -4.81 -14.32 5.44
N GLY A 245 -5.66 -13.28 5.42
CA GLY A 245 -6.24 -12.70 6.63
C GLY A 245 -5.25 -11.87 7.45
N GLN A 246 -4.12 -11.48 6.86
CA GLN A 246 -3.08 -10.71 7.55
C GLN A 246 -3.34 -9.21 7.41
N GLY A 247 -3.27 -8.52 8.53
CA GLY A 247 -3.31 -7.06 8.60
C GLY A 247 -1.97 -6.38 8.33
N ASN A 248 -2.01 -5.10 7.93
CA ASN A 248 -0.89 -4.13 7.98
C ASN A 248 0.15 -4.25 6.84
N VAL A 249 -0.32 -4.22 5.58
CA VAL A 249 0.53 -4.04 4.37
C VAL A 249 0.77 -2.55 4.07
N GLN A 250 1.66 -2.24 3.12
CA GLN A 250 2.26 -0.91 2.89
C GLN A 250 1.30 0.23 2.47
N TYR A 251 0.02 -0.05 2.23
CA TYR A 251 -0.98 0.91 1.75
C TYR A 251 -2.22 0.91 2.66
N ASP A 252 -2.95 2.03 2.66
CA ASP A 252 -4.38 2.08 2.95
C ASP A 252 -5.17 1.30 1.87
N GLY A 253 -6.47 1.04 2.07
CA GLY A 253 -7.33 0.18 1.22
C GLY A 253 -6.91 0.06 -0.26
N HIS A 254 -6.87 -1.17 -0.80
CA HIS A 254 -6.38 -1.43 -2.17
C HIS A 254 -7.24 -2.47 -2.89
N ASP A 255 -7.56 -2.23 -4.15
CA ASP A 255 -8.61 -2.97 -4.87
C ASP A 255 -8.10 -3.86 -6.01
N GLY A 256 -6.79 -4.05 -6.03
CA GLY A 256 -6.07 -4.97 -6.92
C GLY A 256 -4.75 -5.43 -6.29
N HIS A 257 -3.82 -5.84 -7.12
CA HIS A 257 -2.46 -6.22 -6.71
C HIS A 257 -1.43 -5.40 -7.46
N ASP A 258 -0.47 -4.83 -6.73
CA ASP A 258 0.60 -4.06 -7.32
C ASP A 258 1.88 -4.87 -7.41
N TYR A 259 2.45 -4.94 -8.61
CA TYR A 259 3.67 -5.67 -8.91
C TYR A 259 4.78 -4.71 -9.34
N TYR A 260 5.87 -4.72 -8.60
CA TYR A 260 7.10 -3.99 -8.93
C TYR A 260 8.09 -4.87 -9.66
N PHE A 261 8.71 -4.30 -10.70
CA PHE A 261 9.70 -4.96 -11.54
C PHE A 261 11.09 -4.36 -11.28
N PRO A 262 11.84 -4.85 -10.27
CA PRO A 262 13.08 -4.21 -9.84
C PRO A 262 14.18 -4.14 -10.90
N ASP A 263 14.18 -5.06 -11.88
CA ASP A 263 15.16 -5.05 -12.96
C ASP A 263 14.84 -4.00 -14.04
N ARG A 264 13.56 -3.64 -14.18
CA ARG A 264 13.07 -2.64 -15.12
C ARG A 264 11.75 -2.02 -14.63
N PRO A 265 11.79 -1.09 -13.66
CA PRO A 265 10.59 -0.53 -13.03
C PRO A 265 9.59 0.07 -14.04
N ILE A 266 10.11 0.87 -14.97
CA ILE A 266 9.39 1.40 -16.12
C ILE A 266 9.87 0.68 -17.37
N GLY A 267 8.94 0.22 -18.19
CA GLY A 267 9.24 -0.42 -19.48
C GLY A 267 9.17 -1.95 -19.48
N THR A 268 8.86 -2.63 -18.37
CA THR A 268 8.70 -4.10 -18.36
C THR A 268 7.51 -4.48 -19.23
N PRO A 269 7.65 -5.45 -20.16
CA PRO A 269 6.51 -5.87 -20.99
C PRO A 269 5.36 -6.44 -20.15
N ILE A 270 4.15 -5.93 -20.39
CA ILE A 270 2.91 -6.40 -19.77
C ILE A 270 2.11 -7.20 -20.79
N LEU A 271 1.66 -8.38 -20.36
CA LEU A 271 0.98 -9.38 -21.18
C LEU A 271 -0.45 -9.60 -20.69
N ALA A 272 -1.34 -9.97 -21.60
CA ALA A 272 -2.68 -10.41 -21.24
C ALA A 272 -2.62 -11.70 -20.42
N ALA A 273 -3.13 -11.68 -19.19
CA ALA A 273 -3.21 -12.87 -18.34
C ALA A 273 -4.14 -13.94 -18.95
N ALA A 274 -5.20 -13.53 -19.64
CA ALA A 274 -6.14 -14.44 -20.30
C ALA A 274 -6.62 -13.88 -21.64
N ALA A 275 -7.20 -14.76 -22.48
CA ALA A 275 -7.78 -14.36 -23.75
C ALA A 275 -9.09 -13.59 -23.55
N GLY A 276 -9.36 -12.63 -24.43
CA GLY A 276 -10.55 -11.79 -24.32
C GLY A 276 -10.56 -10.66 -25.34
N VAL A 277 -11.34 -9.63 -25.07
CA VAL A 277 -11.39 -8.40 -25.88
C VAL A 277 -10.81 -7.27 -25.04
N ALA A 278 -9.68 -6.73 -25.49
CA ALA A 278 -8.91 -5.70 -24.80
C ALA A 278 -9.29 -4.28 -25.26
N TYR A 279 -9.31 -3.35 -24.31
CA TYR A 279 -9.67 -1.95 -24.51
C TYR A 279 -8.63 -1.07 -23.83
N ALA A 280 -7.99 -0.18 -24.59
CA ALA A 280 -7.03 0.79 -24.05
C ALA A 280 -7.74 2.07 -23.61
N ARG A 281 -7.29 2.64 -22.49
CA ARG A 281 -7.79 3.90 -21.90
C ARG A 281 -6.62 4.78 -21.51
N SER A 282 -6.68 6.06 -21.85
CA SER A 282 -5.61 7.03 -21.54
C SER A 282 -5.88 7.89 -20.30
N SER A 283 -7.10 7.84 -19.76
CA SER A 283 -7.54 8.63 -18.61
C SER A 283 -8.17 7.71 -17.55
N PRO A 284 -7.87 7.90 -16.24
CA PRO A 284 -6.98 8.92 -15.65
C PRO A 284 -5.48 8.62 -15.80
N GLY A 285 -5.13 7.42 -16.26
CA GLY A 285 -3.77 7.00 -16.63
C GLY A 285 -3.84 5.98 -17.76
N TYR A 286 -2.70 5.49 -18.21
CA TYR A 286 -2.69 4.48 -19.27
C TYR A 286 -3.03 3.12 -18.67
N GLY A 287 -4.09 2.51 -19.19
CA GLY A 287 -4.48 1.17 -18.80
C GLY A 287 -5.19 0.39 -19.88
N VAL A 288 -5.23 -0.92 -19.66
CA VAL A 288 -5.93 -1.87 -20.52
C VAL A 288 -6.93 -2.63 -19.67
N ILE A 289 -8.15 -2.76 -20.18
CA ILE A 289 -9.17 -3.64 -19.61
C ILE A 289 -9.44 -4.75 -20.61
N ILE A 290 -9.43 -6.00 -20.16
CA ILE A 290 -9.78 -7.15 -20.98
C ILE A 290 -11.07 -7.74 -20.46
N VAL A 291 -12.08 -7.85 -21.32
CA VAL A 291 -13.31 -8.59 -21.04
C VAL A 291 -13.13 -10.05 -21.43
N HIS A 292 -13.49 -10.92 -20.50
CA HIS A 292 -13.41 -12.36 -20.63
C HIS A 292 -14.83 -12.98 -20.62
N PRO A 293 -14.96 -14.25 -21.04
CA PRO A 293 -16.19 -15.02 -20.84
C PRO A 293 -16.64 -15.08 -19.37
N ALA A 294 -17.89 -15.47 -19.15
CA ALA A 294 -18.50 -15.61 -17.82
C ALA A 294 -18.48 -14.33 -16.95
N GLY A 295 -18.35 -13.16 -17.60
CA GLY A 295 -18.44 -11.85 -16.96
C GLY A 295 -17.20 -11.43 -16.19
N TYR A 296 -16.05 -12.09 -16.39
CA TYR A 296 -14.79 -11.65 -15.80
C TYR A 296 -14.14 -10.52 -16.60
N GLU A 297 -13.39 -9.68 -15.90
CA GLU A 297 -12.56 -8.62 -16.45
C GLU A 297 -11.19 -8.67 -15.77
N THR A 298 -10.12 -8.43 -16.54
CA THR A 298 -8.80 -8.11 -15.97
C THR A 298 -8.42 -6.70 -16.34
N VAL A 299 -7.89 -5.96 -15.36
CA VAL A 299 -7.58 -4.54 -15.46
C VAL A 299 -6.09 -4.36 -15.20
N TYR A 300 -5.41 -3.60 -16.07
CA TYR A 300 -3.97 -3.34 -16.03
C TYR A 300 -3.78 -1.83 -16.03
N TRP A 301 -3.39 -1.24 -14.91
CA TRP A 301 -3.17 0.20 -14.77
C TRP A 301 -1.70 0.59 -14.69
N HIS A 302 -1.47 1.90 -14.73
CA HIS A 302 -0.17 2.56 -14.59
C HIS A 302 0.83 2.20 -15.68
N LEU A 303 0.36 1.86 -16.89
CA LEU A 303 1.24 1.58 -18.01
C LEU A 303 2.02 2.83 -18.44
N ASP A 304 3.23 2.67 -18.96
CA ASP A 304 4.03 3.76 -19.57
C ASP A 304 3.68 3.96 -21.05
N GLY A 305 3.28 2.88 -21.73
CA GLY A 305 2.90 2.93 -23.14
C GLY A 305 2.05 1.74 -23.57
N PHE A 306 1.27 1.96 -24.63
CA PHE A 306 0.42 0.94 -25.24
C PHE A 306 1.14 0.15 -26.32
N ALA A 307 0.77 -1.12 -26.46
CA ALA A 307 1.16 -1.93 -27.60
C ALA A 307 0.58 -1.37 -28.92
N PRO A 308 1.27 -1.56 -30.07
CA PRO A 308 0.81 -1.08 -31.37
C PRO A 308 -0.58 -1.57 -31.80
N ILE A 309 -1.06 -2.67 -31.23
CA ILE A 309 -2.39 -3.22 -31.49
C ILE A 309 -3.53 -2.25 -31.13
N PHE A 310 -3.27 -1.27 -30.26
CA PHE A 310 -4.24 -0.24 -29.87
C PHE A 310 -4.18 1.04 -30.70
N ALA A 311 -3.29 1.13 -31.70
CA ALA A 311 -3.16 2.33 -32.53
C ALA A 311 -4.49 2.73 -33.18
N GLY A 312 -4.93 3.98 -32.94
CA GLY A 312 -6.20 4.52 -33.42
C GLY A 312 -7.46 4.03 -32.69
N ARG A 313 -7.32 3.26 -31.59
CA ARG A 313 -8.43 2.66 -30.81
C ARG A 313 -8.47 3.08 -29.35
N ILE A 314 -7.43 3.78 -28.86
CA ILE A 314 -7.36 4.32 -27.50
C ILE A 314 -8.55 5.28 -27.28
N ASP A 315 -9.28 5.10 -26.19
CA ASP A 315 -10.49 5.87 -25.81
C ASP A 315 -11.65 5.84 -26.83
N ALA A 316 -11.57 4.99 -27.86
CA ALA A 316 -12.60 4.91 -28.90
C ALA A 316 -13.71 3.89 -28.58
N SER A 317 -13.64 3.23 -27.40
CA SER A 317 -14.48 2.07 -27.04
C SER A 317 -14.49 0.95 -28.09
N GLN A 318 -13.40 0.85 -28.87
CA GLN A 318 -13.20 -0.19 -29.89
C GLN A 318 -12.25 -1.27 -29.35
N GLY A 319 -12.81 -2.44 -29.07
CA GLY A 319 -12.05 -3.58 -28.53
C GLY A 319 -11.14 -4.25 -29.55
N VAL A 320 -10.09 -4.91 -29.05
CA VAL A 320 -9.13 -5.71 -29.83
C VAL A 320 -9.12 -7.14 -29.25
N PRO A 321 -9.41 -8.18 -30.05
CA PRO A 321 -9.26 -9.57 -29.59
C PRO A 321 -7.79 -9.86 -29.22
N VAL A 322 -7.57 -10.43 -28.05
CA VAL A 322 -6.24 -10.83 -27.55
C VAL A 322 -6.26 -12.26 -27.04
N ALA A 323 -5.14 -12.97 -27.20
CA ALA A 323 -4.89 -14.25 -26.54
C ALA A 323 -4.11 -14.03 -25.23
N ALA A 324 -4.13 -15.01 -24.32
CA ALA A 324 -3.23 -15.01 -23.18
C ALA A 324 -1.76 -14.91 -23.67
N GLY A 325 -0.95 -14.09 -23.01
CA GLY A 325 0.43 -13.78 -23.42
C GLY A 325 0.56 -12.67 -24.49
N THR A 326 -0.53 -12.10 -25.00
CA THR A 326 -0.47 -10.96 -25.95
C THR A 326 0.15 -9.75 -25.28
N PHE A 327 1.13 -9.11 -25.92
CA PHE A 327 1.73 -7.86 -25.45
C PHE A 327 0.72 -6.71 -25.47
N LEU A 328 0.47 -6.11 -24.30
CA LEU A 328 -0.49 -5.03 -24.09
C LEU A 328 0.16 -3.65 -24.02
N GLY A 329 1.39 -3.59 -23.52
CA GLY A 329 2.07 -2.34 -23.19
C GLY A 329 3.21 -2.59 -22.22
N THR A 330 3.66 -1.53 -21.56
CA THR A 330 4.79 -1.61 -20.62
C THR A 330 4.46 -1.05 -19.25
N SER A 331 5.06 -1.60 -18.18
CA SER A 331 4.94 -1.09 -16.82
C SER A 331 5.37 0.38 -16.75
N GLY A 332 4.77 1.15 -15.85
CA GLY A 332 4.99 2.59 -15.78
C GLY A 332 4.56 3.22 -14.46
N GLN A 333 4.20 4.49 -14.54
CA GLN A 333 3.78 5.32 -13.41
C GLN A 333 2.81 6.42 -13.86
N THR A 334 1.87 6.09 -14.76
CA THR A 334 0.85 7.04 -15.23
C THR A 334 -0.40 7.04 -14.35
N GLY A 335 -1.18 8.11 -14.38
CA GLY A 335 -2.39 8.25 -13.56
C GLY A 335 -2.07 8.44 -12.08
N PHE A 336 -2.83 7.76 -11.21
CA PHE A 336 -2.75 7.94 -9.75
C PHE A 336 -1.61 7.16 -9.06
N ALA A 337 -0.58 6.73 -9.79
CA ALA A 337 0.57 6.04 -9.20
C ALA A 337 1.51 7.02 -8.46
N ARG A 338 1.42 7.06 -7.13
CA ARG A 338 2.38 7.75 -6.25
C ARG A 338 3.44 6.77 -5.76
N GLY A 339 4.69 7.22 -5.62
CA GLY A 339 5.78 6.38 -5.11
C GLY A 339 6.47 5.54 -6.19
N THR A 340 6.61 4.24 -5.96
CA THR A 340 7.36 3.31 -6.83
C THR A 340 6.57 2.96 -8.10
N PRO A 341 7.16 2.98 -9.31
CA PRO A 341 6.52 2.48 -10.54
C PRO A 341 6.10 1.02 -10.41
N HIS A 342 4.85 0.69 -10.76
CA HIS A 342 4.30 -0.65 -10.60
C HIS A 342 3.26 -0.96 -11.69
N LEU A 343 2.95 -2.24 -11.84
CA LEU A 343 1.73 -2.68 -12.54
C LEU A 343 0.67 -2.97 -11.49
N HIS A 344 -0.44 -2.26 -11.57
CA HIS A 344 -1.65 -2.61 -10.83
C HIS A 344 -2.48 -3.60 -11.67
N VAL A 345 -2.81 -4.75 -11.09
CA VAL A 345 -3.67 -5.78 -11.68
C VAL A 345 -4.88 -6.01 -10.79
N GLU A 346 -6.05 -5.77 -11.35
CA GLU A 346 -7.33 -6.05 -10.70
C GLU A 346 -8.10 -7.10 -11.50
N VAL A 347 -8.88 -7.92 -10.80
CA VAL A 347 -9.86 -8.81 -11.41
C VAL A 347 -11.26 -8.43 -10.94
N ARG A 348 -12.18 -8.34 -11.89
CA ARG A 348 -13.60 -8.12 -11.61
C ARG A 348 -14.40 -9.28 -12.19
N ARG A 349 -15.53 -9.59 -11.57
CA ARG A 349 -16.55 -10.48 -12.11
C ARG A 349 -17.91 -9.83 -11.93
N TYR A 350 -18.63 -9.66 -13.03
CA TYR A 350 -19.93 -9.01 -13.05
C TYR A 350 -19.92 -7.59 -12.46
N GLY A 351 -18.81 -6.86 -12.62
CA GLY A 351 -18.61 -5.50 -12.07
C GLY A 351 -18.28 -5.45 -10.58
N LYS A 352 -18.09 -6.61 -9.93
CA LYS A 352 -17.61 -6.70 -8.54
C LYS A 352 -16.17 -7.17 -8.52
N GLN A 353 -15.38 -6.68 -7.58
CA GLN A 353 -14.02 -7.13 -7.38
C GLN A 353 -13.96 -8.56 -6.89
N ILE A 354 -12.86 -9.23 -7.23
CA ILE A 354 -12.55 -10.57 -6.76
C ILE A 354 -11.03 -10.68 -6.64
N ASP A 355 -10.56 -11.15 -5.49
CA ASP A 355 -9.13 -11.44 -5.34
C ASP A 355 -8.78 -12.72 -6.15
N PRO A 356 -7.90 -12.66 -7.16
CA PRO A 356 -7.45 -13.83 -7.93
C PRO A 356 -6.56 -14.81 -7.16
N TYR A 357 -6.12 -14.46 -5.95
CA TYR A 357 -5.41 -15.32 -5.00
C TYR A 357 -6.36 -16.02 -4.02
N GLY A 358 -7.68 -15.78 -4.06
CA GLY A 358 -8.62 -16.46 -3.17
C GLY A 358 -8.73 -15.85 -1.77
N TRP A 359 -9.25 -16.62 -0.82
CA TRP A 359 -9.26 -16.28 0.61
C TRP A 359 -8.90 -17.50 1.45
N TYR A 360 -7.84 -17.38 2.23
CA TYR A 360 -7.32 -18.37 3.17
C TYR A 360 -7.15 -17.80 4.59
N GLY A 361 -7.63 -16.58 4.82
CA GLY A 361 -7.71 -16.01 6.15
C GLY A 361 -8.75 -16.72 7.03
N PRO A 362 -8.72 -16.48 8.35
CA PRO A 362 -9.66 -17.11 9.27
C PRO A 362 -11.09 -16.60 9.02
N GLY A 363 -12.06 -17.52 9.07
CA GLY A 363 -13.47 -17.19 8.96
C GLY A 363 -13.96 -17.01 7.52
N LEU A 364 -15.12 -16.37 7.38
CA LEU A 364 -15.67 -16.01 6.07
C LEU A 364 -14.85 -14.89 5.45
N ASP A 365 -14.71 -14.91 4.13
CA ASP A 365 -14.07 -13.84 3.37
C ASP A 365 -14.75 -12.48 3.68
N PRO A 366 -14.04 -11.51 4.31
CA PRO A 366 -14.59 -10.20 4.61
C PRO A 366 -15.05 -9.45 3.36
N CYS A 367 -14.48 -9.75 2.20
CA CYS A 367 -14.78 -9.06 0.95
C CYS A 367 -16.23 -9.26 0.54
N ALA A 368 -16.79 -10.44 0.84
CA ALA A 368 -18.20 -10.73 0.59
C ALA A 368 -19.18 -9.88 1.41
N ALA A 369 -18.72 -9.24 2.50
CA ALA A 369 -19.52 -8.28 3.27
C ALA A 369 -19.57 -6.89 2.60
N TYR A 370 -18.66 -6.62 1.66
CA TYR A 370 -18.65 -5.40 0.86
C TYR A 370 -19.46 -5.61 -0.43
N ALA A 371 -20.44 -4.74 -0.68
CA ALA A 371 -21.36 -4.94 -1.82
C ALA A 371 -20.64 -4.96 -3.19
N GLY A 372 -19.53 -4.24 -3.29
CA GLY A 372 -18.68 -4.14 -4.48
C GLY A 372 -17.71 -5.29 -4.69
N CYS A 373 -17.72 -6.32 -3.82
CA CYS A 373 -16.80 -7.45 -3.90
C CYS A 373 -17.50 -8.82 -3.79
N LEU A 374 -16.87 -9.82 -4.38
CA LEU A 374 -17.22 -11.24 -4.31
C LEU A 374 -16.15 -11.98 -3.49
N PRO A 375 -16.49 -13.16 -2.91
CA PRO A 375 -15.48 -14.01 -2.31
C PRO A 375 -14.33 -14.27 -3.30
N GLY A 376 -13.10 -14.19 -2.82
CA GLY A 376 -11.90 -14.46 -3.60
C GLY A 376 -11.94 -15.85 -4.23
N GLU A 377 -11.38 -15.96 -5.43
CA GLU A 377 -11.25 -17.23 -6.16
C GLU A 377 -9.79 -17.40 -6.58
N TRP A 378 -9.23 -18.60 -6.45
CA TRP A 378 -7.93 -18.88 -7.06
C TRP A 378 -8.08 -18.96 -8.58
N LEU A 379 -7.62 -17.93 -9.29
CA LEU A 379 -7.78 -17.82 -10.75
C LEU A 379 -6.48 -18.09 -11.52
N TRP A 380 -5.34 -18.18 -10.84
CA TRP A 380 -4.04 -18.42 -11.48
C TRP A 380 -3.90 -19.85 -12.00
N SER A 381 -3.34 -19.99 -13.21
CA SER A 381 -3.10 -21.28 -13.84
C SER A 381 -2.27 -22.19 -12.93
N PRO A 382 -2.65 -23.47 -12.79
CA PRO A 382 -1.84 -24.45 -12.06
C PRO A 382 -0.41 -24.58 -12.58
N SER A 383 -0.14 -24.20 -13.83
CA SER A 383 1.21 -24.18 -14.40
C SER A 383 2.13 -23.11 -13.80
N LEU A 384 1.58 -22.13 -13.07
CA LEU A 384 2.33 -21.07 -12.40
C LEU A 384 2.71 -21.43 -10.96
N ILE A 385 2.22 -22.55 -10.46
CA ILE A 385 2.56 -23.04 -9.13
C ILE A 385 4.08 -23.17 -9.02
N GLY A 386 4.66 -22.51 -8.03
CA GLY A 386 6.10 -22.44 -7.77
C GLY A 386 6.90 -21.45 -8.64
N SER A 387 6.29 -20.74 -9.61
CA SER A 387 7.03 -19.78 -10.45
C SER A 387 7.20 -18.39 -9.81
N TYR A 388 6.30 -18.04 -8.89
CA TYR A 388 6.28 -16.82 -8.07
C TYR A 388 5.34 -17.07 -6.86
N ASP A 389 4.69 -16.05 -6.29
CA ASP A 389 3.63 -16.20 -5.28
C ASP A 389 2.33 -16.85 -5.80
N PHE A 390 2.29 -17.27 -7.07
CA PHE A 390 1.21 -18.02 -7.71
C PHE A 390 1.09 -19.47 -7.22
N THR A 391 1.13 -19.69 -5.91
CA THR A 391 0.88 -20.97 -5.26
C THR A 391 -0.14 -20.79 -4.14
N PRO A 392 -1.30 -21.46 -4.18
CA PRO A 392 -2.24 -21.45 -3.07
C PRO A 392 -1.53 -21.96 -1.80
N PRO A 393 -1.73 -21.34 -0.62
CA PRO A 393 -1.16 -21.81 0.64
C PRO A 393 -1.54 -23.25 1.00
N ASP A 394 -2.68 -23.74 0.49
CA ASP A 394 -3.23 -25.07 0.72
C ASP A 394 -2.96 -26.07 -0.41
N ALA A 395 -2.23 -25.68 -1.46
CA ALA A 395 -1.93 -26.56 -2.58
C ALA A 395 -0.94 -27.67 -2.20
N ALA A 396 -1.32 -28.93 -2.46
CA ALA A 396 -0.42 -30.08 -2.43
C ALA A 396 0.43 -30.10 -3.71
N VAL A 397 1.52 -29.33 -3.73
CA VAL A 397 2.40 -29.18 -4.89
C VAL A 397 3.54 -30.21 -4.84
N PRO A 398 3.86 -30.93 -5.93
CA PRO A 398 5.11 -31.70 -6.02
C PRO A 398 6.28 -30.71 -5.93
N PRO A 399 7.22 -30.88 -4.99
CA PRO A 399 8.14 -29.81 -4.65
C PRO A 399 8.98 -29.42 -5.87
N PRO A 400 9.30 -28.12 -6.05
CA PRO A 400 10.46 -27.73 -6.85
C PRO A 400 11.71 -28.45 -6.32
N ALA A 401 12.86 -28.32 -7.01
CA ALA A 401 14.12 -28.88 -6.50
C ALA A 401 14.23 -28.58 -5.00
N ALA A 402 14.33 -29.64 -4.18
CA ALA A 402 14.00 -29.55 -2.77
C ALA A 402 14.77 -28.40 -2.12
N ASP A 403 14.03 -27.32 -1.83
CA ASP A 403 14.50 -26.34 -0.88
C ASP A 403 14.62 -27.07 0.45
N THR A 404 15.84 -27.13 0.95
CA THR A 404 16.20 -27.77 2.22
C THR A 404 16.81 -26.78 3.19
N THR A 405 16.79 -25.49 2.83
CA THR A 405 17.39 -24.42 3.61
C THR A 405 16.35 -23.93 4.61
N PRO A 406 16.61 -23.97 5.92
CA PRO A 406 15.73 -23.35 6.88
C PRO A 406 15.74 -21.82 6.77
N PRO A 407 14.64 -21.14 7.13
CA PRO A 407 14.61 -19.68 7.19
C PRO A 407 15.73 -19.08 8.04
N SER A 408 16.23 -17.93 7.62
CA SER A 408 17.01 -17.05 8.49
C SER A 408 16.06 -16.22 9.33
N ALA A 409 16.22 -16.21 10.65
CA ALA A 409 15.25 -15.59 11.55
C ALA A 409 15.89 -14.96 12.78
N ALA A 410 15.30 -13.85 13.24
CA ALA A 410 15.69 -13.16 14.45
C ALA A 410 14.45 -12.77 15.26
N ILE A 411 14.58 -12.80 16.59
CA ILE A 411 13.51 -12.38 17.50
C ILE A 411 14.02 -11.40 18.54
N THR A 412 13.13 -10.50 18.99
CA THR A 412 13.36 -9.70 20.19
C THR A 412 12.11 -9.71 21.06
N ILE A 413 12.27 -9.99 22.35
CA ILE A 413 11.18 -9.95 23.32
C ILE A 413 11.21 -8.60 24.03
N GLU A 414 10.09 -7.88 24.01
CA GLU A 414 9.95 -6.57 24.65
C GLU A 414 11.08 -5.59 24.25
N PRO A 415 11.23 -5.30 22.94
CA PRO A 415 12.20 -4.29 22.52
C PRO A 415 11.88 -2.94 23.17
N PRO A 416 12.90 -2.10 23.47
CA PRO A 416 12.69 -0.74 23.92
C PRO A 416 11.77 0.02 22.95
N ALA A 417 10.85 0.83 23.49
CA ALA A 417 9.85 1.52 22.68
C ALA A 417 10.46 2.53 21.70
N ASP A 418 11.63 3.07 22.03
CA ASP A 418 12.39 4.04 21.24
C ASP A 418 13.33 3.37 20.20
N LEU A 419 13.44 2.04 20.19
CA LEU A 419 14.24 1.30 19.22
C LEU A 419 13.38 0.91 18.00
N LEU A 420 13.71 1.47 16.83
CA LEU A 420 12.94 1.30 15.59
C LEU A 420 13.48 0.19 14.70
N LEU A 421 14.81 0.07 14.61
CA LEU A 421 15.48 -0.98 13.83
C LEU A 421 16.67 -1.49 14.63
N ALA A 422 16.90 -2.80 14.64
CA ALA A 422 18.11 -3.38 15.16
C ALA A 422 18.51 -4.65 14.41
N VAL A 423 19.79 -4.79 14.04
CA VAL A 423 20.32 -5.89 13.23
C VAL A 423 21.70 -6.29 13.74
N ASP A 424 21.87 -7.57 14.07
CA ASP A 424 23.15 -8.11 14.57
C ASP A 424 24.09 -8.55 13.45
N PHE A 425 23.56 -8.93 12.28
CA PHE A 425 24.34 -9.52 11.18
C PHE A 425 25.03 -10.86 11.51
N ASP A 426 24.49 -11.60 12.48
CA ASP A 426 24.94 -12.93 12.86
C ASP A 426 24.55 -14.00 11.83
N GLY A 427 25.25 -14.01 10.70
CA GLY A 427 25.08 -14.99 9.62
C GLY A 427 23.95 -14.68 8.65
N HIS A 428 23.14 -13.65 8.93
CA HIS A 428 22.05 -13.19 8.05
C HIS A 428 21.75 -11.69 8.23
N PRO A 429 21.10 -11.01 7.27
CA PRO A 429 20.77 -9.58 7.36
C PRO A 429 19.43 -9.28 8.05
N VAL A 430 18.74 -10.29 8.56
CA VAL A 430 17.41 -10.14 9.19
C VAL A 430 17.50 -9.30 10.46
N GLN A 431 16.65 -8.26 10.55
CA GLN A 431 16.55 -7.41 11.71
C GLN A 431 15.91 -8.14 12.90
N ARG A 432 16.43 -7.96 14.11
CA ARG A 432 15.80 -8.46 15.35
C ARG A 432 14.64 -7.58 15.82
N VAL A 433 14.66 -6.31 15.42
CA VAL A 433 13.60 -5.30 15.63
C VAL A 433 13.47 -4.51 14.33
N GLY A 434 12.26 -4.28 13.88
CA GLY A 434 11.99 -3.48 12.68
C GLY A 434 10.80 -3.99 11.90
N ARG A 435 10.45 -3.27 10.84
CA ARG A 435 9.31 -3.53 9.97
C ARG A 435 9.73 -3.81 8.53
N GLY A 436 9.00 -4.69 7.87
CA GLY A 436 9.25 -5.09 6.49
C GLY A 436 10.55 -5.88 6.33
N TYR A 437 10.94 -6.21 5.10
CA TYR A 437 12.09 -7.10 4.84
C TYR A 437 13.30 -6.33 4.34
N PRO A 438 14.53 -6.80 4.65
CA PRO A 438 15.71 -6.29 3.97
C PRO A 438 15.69 -6.71 2.51
N THR A 439 15.96 -5.77 1.59
CA THR A 439 16.17 -6.10 0.18
C THR A 439 17.62 -6.44 -0.05
N LEU A 440 17.85 -7.60 -0.66
CA LEU A 440 19.18 -8.12 -0.98
C LEU A 440 19.40 -8.07 -2.49
N TYR A 441 20.53 -7.52 -2.91
CA TYR A 441 21.01 -7.64 -4.27
C TYR A 441 22.33 -8.39 -4.26
N GLY A 442 22.36 -9.57 -4.87
CA GLY A 442 23.46 -10.52 -4.70
C GLY A 442 23.47 -11.17 -3.33
N THR A 443 24.48 -12.00 -3.07
CA THR A 443 24.59 -12.76 -1.83
C THR A 443 25.58 -12.08 -0.88
N PRO A 444 25.12 -11.48 0.24
CA PRO A 444 26.01 -10.95 1.25
C PRO A 444 26.84 -12.08 1.90
N ARG A 445 28.00 -11.74 2.43
CA ARG A 445 28.85 -12.65 3.21
C ARG A 445 28.88 -12.22 4.66
N PHE A 446 29.33 -13.12 5.53
CA PHE A 446 29.40 -12.89 6.97
C PHE A 446 30.76 -13.33 7.50
N GLY A 447 31.55 -12.36 7.97
CA GLY A 447 32.87 -12.57 8.57
C GLY A 447 32.81 -12.56 10.09
N ALA A 448 33.96 -12.65 10.77
CA ALA A 448 34.00 -12.58 12.24
C ALA A 448 33.57 -11.18 12.74
N GLY A 449 32.53 -11.14 13.57
CA GLY A 449 31.98 -9.93 14.19
C GLY A 449 32.71 -9.51 15.47
N ARG A 450 32.16 -8.51 16.18
CA ARG A 450 32.56 -8.20 17.56
C ARG A 450 32.15 -9.30 18.52
N ALA A 451 30.94 -9.83 18.31
CA ALA A 451 30.51 -11.16 18.69
C ALA A 451 29.92 -11.83 17.44
N GLY A 452 29.90 -13.16 17.42
CA GLY A 452 29.33 -13.91 16.31
C GLY A 452 29.91 -13.49 14.95
N GLN A 453 29.05 -13.01 14.05
CA GLN A 453 29.40 -12.63 12.69
C GLN A 453 28.99 -11.21 12.35
N ALA A 454 29.65 -10.63 11.35
CA ALA A 454 29.35 -9.30 10.84
C ALA A 454 29.19 -9.31 9.33
N LEU A 455 28.38 -8.39 8.82
CA LEU A 455 28.06 -8.25 7.40
C LEU A 455 29.27 -7.80 6.59
N GLU A 456 29.63 -8.62 5.60
CA GLU A 456 30.60 -8.31 4.56
C GLU A 456 29.86 -8.16 3.22
N LEU A 457 29.72 -6.92 2.75
CA LEU A 457 28.91 -6.61 1.57
C LEU A 457 29.55 -7.06 0.25
N GLY A 458 30.87 -6.91 0.08
CA GLY A 458 31.52 -7.14 -1.22
C GLY A 458 30.77 -6.43 -2.37
N PRO A 459 30.37 -7.13 -3.44
CA PRO A 459 29.51 -6.56 -4.49
C PRO A 459 28.03 -6.44 -4.09
N ALA A 460 27.57 -7.25 -3.12
CA ALA A 460 26.18 -7.30 -2.71
C ALA A 460 25.70 -6.00 -2.05
N ALA A 461 24.40 -5.73 -2.13
CA ALA A 461 23.78 -4.60 -1.45
C ALA A 461 22.68 -5.10 -0.51
N VAL A 462 22.63 -4.48 0.67
CA VAL A 462 21.59 -4.70 1.68
C VAL A 462 20.92 -3.37 1.95
N THR A 463 19.59 -3.34 1.90
CA THR A 463 18.81 -2.15 2.22
C THR A 463 17.67 -2.49 3.17
N PHE A 464 17.34 -1.58 4.08
CA PHE A 464 16.18 -1.70 4.98
C PHE A 464 15.11 -0.66 4.62
N PRO A 465 13.81 -0.98 4.68
CA PRO A 465 12.75 0.01 4.54
C PRO A 465 12.91 1.12 5.58
N LEU A 466 12.67 2.38 5.22
CA LEU A 466 12.71 3.50 6.17
C LEU A 466 11.39 3.68 6.92
N ALA A 467 10.27 3.33 6.30
CA ALA A 467 8.94 3.46 6.90
C ALA A 467 8.87 2.65 8.22
N GLY A 468 8.63 3.34 9.33
CA GLY A 468 8.58 2.74 10.68
C GLY A 468 9.94 2.37 11.30
N ASN A 469 11.03 2.40 10.52
CA ASN A 469 12.37 2.02 10.98
C ASN A 469 13.32 3.22 11.20
N LEU A 470 12.97 4.41 10.67
CA LEU A 470 13.72 5.65 10.89
C LEU A 470 12.78 6.87 10.84
N SER A 471 12.94 7.80 11.78
CA SER A 471 12.20 9.07 11.82
C SER A 471 13.03 10.24 11.28
N SER A 472 12.49 11.01 10.33
CA SER A 472 13.18 12.23 9.85
C SER A 472 13.20 13.37 10.88
N ARG A 473 12.29 13.35 11.87
CA ARG A 473 12.16 14.41 12.89
C ARG A 473 13.28 14.38 13.92
N ALA A 474 13.59 13.21 14.45
CA ALA A 474 14.68 13.01 15.39
C ALA A 474 15.10 11.55 15.33
N GLY A 475 16.35 11.28 15.70
CA GLY A 475 16.80 9.91 15.77
C GLY A 475 18.28 9.76 16.03
N THR A 476 18.67 8.50 16.16
CA THR A 476 20.07 8.07 16.26
C THR A 476 20.28 6.87 15.38
N VAL A 477 21.33 6.88 14.55
CA VAL A 477 21.85 5.64 13.91
C VAL A 477 23.16 5.31 14.62
N SER A 478 23.28 4.09 15.09
CA SER A 478 24.46 3.53 15.75
C SER A 478 24.84 2.22 15.08
N LEU A 479 26.12 1.99 14.81
CA LEU A 479 26.63 0.71 14.31
C LEU A 479 28.12 0.55 14.61
N TRP A 480 28.60 -0.68 14.52
CA TRP A 480 30.02 -1.00 14.56
C TRP A 480 30.54 -1.30 13.15
N ALA A 481 31.77 -0.88 12.86
CA ALA A 481 32.42 -1.19 11.60
C ALA A 481 33.87 -1.63 11.80
N ASN A 482 34.27 -2.73 11.14
CA ASN A 482 35.65 -3.16 11.06
C ASN A 482 36.31 -2.49 9.86
N LEU A 483 37.09 -1.44 10.13
CA LEU A 483 37.70 -0.63 9.08
C LEU A 483 38.89 -1.36 8.44
N PRO A 484 39.01 -1.34 7.10
CA PRO A 484 40.12 -1.98 6.42
C PRO A 484 41.42 -1.17 6.57
N ALA A 485 42.57 -1.84 6.42
CA ALA A 485 43.88 -1.16 6.38
C ALA A 485 44.02 -0.23 5.15
N SER A 486 43.34 -0.56 4.06
CA SER A 486 43.23 0.27 2.86
C SER A 486 41.80 0.23 2.31
N TYR A 487 41.28 1.40 1.96
CA TYR A 487 39.93 1.51 1.40
C TYR A 487 39.93 1.14 -0.09
N PRO A 488 38.86 0.50 -0.60
CA PRO A 488 38.73 0.19 -2.01
C PRO A 488 38.81 1.44 -2.91
N ALA A 489 39.31 1.28 -4.13
CA ALA A 489 39.28 2.36 -5.11
C ALA A 489 37.84 2.77 -5.43
N SER A 490 37.58 4.08 -5.47
CA SER A 490 36.27 4.67 -5.74
C SER A 490 36.44 5.91 -6.61
N SER A 491 35.62 6.05 -7.65
CA SER A 491 35.64 7.23 -8.54
C SER A 491 35.28 8.53 -7.82
N SER A 492 34.53 8.44 -6.72
CA SER A 492 34.17 9.59 -5.89
C SER A 492 35.14 9.84 -4.73
N ALA A 493 36.04 8.88 -4.45
CA ALA A 493 36.87 8.85 -3.25
C ALA A 493 36.06 8.98 -1.94
N ARG A 494 34.81 8.51 -1.94
CA ARG A 494 33.89 8.47 -0.80
C ARG A 494 33.47 7.03 -0.51
N HIS A 495 33.38 6.70 0.78
CA HIS A 495 33.05 5.35 1.27
C HIS A 495 31.98 5.45 2.36
N TYR A 496 30.78 4.93 2.09
CA TYR A 496 29.61 5.16 2.95
C TYR A 496 29.44 4.01 3.94
N LEU A 497 29.17 4.31 5.22
CA LEU A 497 28.68 3.31 6.17
C LEU A 497 27.19 3.07 5.98
N PHE A 498 26.43 4.15 5.78
CA PHE A 498 25.04 4.08 5.39
C PHE A 498 24.59 5.36 4.68
N ALA A 499 23.51 5.26 3.92
CA ALA A 499 22.85 6.39 3.27
C ALA A 499 21.36 6.17 3.11
N ALA A 500 20.59 7.22 3.36
CA ALA A 500 19.21 7.39 2.92
C ALA A 500 19.15 8.64 2.03
N SER A 501 18.42 8.57 0.92
CA SER A 501 18.23 9.70 0.01
C SER A 501 16.87 9.61 -0.68
N ALA A 502 16.12 10.71 -0.69
CA ALA A 502 14.89 10.82 -1.49
C ALA A 502 15.20 10.88 -3.00
N SER A 503 16.38 11.40 -3.37
CA SER A 503 16.81 11.57 -4.76
C SER A 503 18.23 11.03 -4.99
N PRO A 504 18.48 9.71 -4.85
CA PRO A 504 19.82 9.14 -4.94
C PRO A 504 20.45 9.26 -6.34
N ALA A 505 19.64 9.48 -7.38
CA ALA A 505 20.11 9.73 -8.74
C ALA A 505 20.17 11.22 -9.12
N GLY A 506 19.84 12.14 -8.20
CA GLY A 506 19.62 13.57 -8.45
C GLY A 506 20.86 14.42 -8.71
N ALA A 507 21.95 13.85 -9.22
CA ALA A 507 23.21 14.58 -9.41
C ALA A 507 23.01 15.93 -10.12
N PRO A 508 23.65 17.03 -9.66
CA PRO A 508 24.61 17.10 -8.54
C PRO A 508 23.96 17.27 -7.15
N VAL A 509 22.62 17.37 -7.07
CA VAL A 509 21.88 17.69 -5.84
C VAL A 509 21.06 16.49 -5.37
N TYR A 510 21.57 15.80 -4.35
CA TYR A 510 20.90 14.67 -3.73
C TYR A 510 20.00 15.16 -2.59
N SER A 511 18.81 15.65 -2.91
CA SER A 511 17.84 16.13 -1.92
C SER A 511 17.35 15.00 -0.99
N GLY A 512 16.90 15.37 0.21
CA GLY A 512 16.41 14.40 1.18
C GLY A 512 17.49 13.41 1.65
N THR A 513 18.74 13.83 1.78
CA THR A 513 19.86 12.93 2.10
C THR A 513 20.22 12.97 3.58
N LEU A 514 20.46 11.79 4.16
CA LEU A 514 21.10 11.57 5.45
C LEU A 514 22.08 10.40 5.29
N ALA A 515 23.38 10.67 5.46
CA ALA A 515 24.41 9.66 5.21
C ALA A 515 25.64 9.86 6.11
N LEU A 516 26.24 8.76 6.55
CA LEU A 516 27.56 8.75 7.18
C LEU A 516 28.56 8.09 6.24
N ARG A 517 29.65 8.79 5.95
CA ARG A 517 30.68 8.32 5.03
C ARG A 517 32.07 8.81 5.43
N ARG A 518 33.08 8.20 4.85
CA ARG A 518 34.47 8.67 4.86
C ARG A 518 34.81 9.31 3.51
N ASP A 519 35.37 10.51 3.55
CA ASP A 519 35.91 11.21 2.39
C ASP A 519 37.45 11.09 2.44
N ALA A 520 38.07 10.77 1.31
CA ALA A 520 39.54 10.69 1.23
C ALA A 520 40.23 12.05 1.44
N ALA A 521 39.54 13.13 1.12
CA ALA A 521 39.96 14.51 1.36
C ALA A 521 38.78 15.30 1.95
N GLY A 522 38.83 15.55 3.25
CA GLY A 522 37.91 16.41 3.99
C GLY A 522 38.34 17.88 3.98
N PRO A 523 37.69 18.74 4.80
CA PRO A 523 37.92 20.18 4.79
C PRO A 523 39.38 20.60 5.05
N ASP A 524 40.12 19.83 5.84
CA ASP A 524 41.53 20.10 6.18
C ASP A 524 42.52 19.47 5.18
N GLY A 525 42.03 18.93 4.05
CA GLY A 525 42.84 18.28 3.01
C GLY A 525 43.25 16.82 3.32
N GLY A 526 43.09 16.37 4.56
CA GLY A 526 43.26 14.97 4.99
C GLY A 526 41.93 14.20 5.03
N PRO A 527 41.95 12.86 5.19
CA PRO A 527 40.73 12.06 5.25
C PRO A 527 39.85 12.44 6.44
N ALA A 528 38.53 12.34 6.26
CA ALA A 528 37.55 12.73 7.28
C ALA A 528 36.30 11.86 7.26
N TRP A 529 35.71 11.64 8.44
CA TRP A 529 34.36 11.12 8.59
C TRP A 529 33.36 12.26 8.49
N VAL A 530 32.35 12.10 7.66
CA VAL A 530 31.40 13.14 7.28
C VAL A 530 29.97 12.64 7.51
N PHE A 531 29.28 13.25 8.46
CA PHE A 531 27.83 13.14 8.57
C PHE A 531 27.20 14.16 7.62
N TRP A 532 26.81 13.70 6.44
CA TRP A 532 26.22 14.50 5.37
C TRP A 532 24.70 14.52 5.48
N THR A 533 24.12 15.72 5.44
CA THR A 533 22.68 15.91 5.23
C THR A 533 22.42 16.93 4.12
N THR A 534 21.35 16.73 3.34
CA THR A 534 20.80 17.70 2.39
C THR A 534 19.29 17.70 2.55
N ALA A 535 18.68 18.84 2.88
CA ALA A 535 17.24 18.89 3.06
C ALA A 535 16.51 18.97 1.71
N ARG A 536 16.56 20.13 1.04
CA ARG A 536 15.81 20.39 -0.20
C ARG A 536 16.71 20.59 -1.41
N ASP A 537 17.80 21.32 -1.24
CA ASP A 537 18.71 21.70 -2.33
C ASP A 537 20.16 21.84 -1.84
N GLU A 538 21.08 22.21 -2.74
CA GLU A 538 22.50 22.37 -2.45
C GLU A 538 22.80 23.42 -1.37
N THR A 539 21.95 24.45 -1.20
CA THR A 539 22.14 25.48 -0.16
C THR A 539 21.86 24.94 1.23
N SER A 540 20.97 23.94 1.32
CA SER A 540 20.68 23.22 2.56
C SER A 540 21.72 22.14 2.90
N ARG A 541 22.73 21.93 2.04
CA ARG A 541 23.72 20.88 2.23
C ARG A 541 24.61 21.18 3.44
N GLN A 542 24.73 20.20 4.32
CA GLN A 542 25.53 20.27 5.54
C GLN A 542 26.48 19.08 5.63
N LEU A 543 27.79 19.36 5.62
CA LEU A 543 28.87 18.39 5.78
C LEU A 543 29.50 18.55 7.17
N LEU A 544 28.96 17.84 8.16
CA LEU A 544 29.53 17.84 9.50
C LEU A 544 30.68 16.83 9.53
N ALA A 545 31.92 17.32 9.55
CA ALA A 545 33.11 16.49 9.39
C ALA A 545 33.98 16.44 10.65
N ALA A 546 34.66 15.32 10.85
CA ALA A 546 35.74 15.13 11.82
C ALA A 546 36.95 14.46 11.14
N PRO A 547 38.19 14.89 11.39
CA PRO A 547 39.37 14.24 10.83
C PRO A 547 39.41 12.75 11.17
N ASP A 548 39.69 11.92 10.17
CA ASP A 548 39.84 10.48 10.37
C ASP A 548 41.19 10.19 11.03
N ARG A 549 41.14 9.78 12.30
CA ARG A 549 42.28 9.35 13.10
C ARG A 549 42.19 7.88 13.50
N LEU A 550 41.23 7.16 12.94
CA LEU A 550 40.97 5.76 13.28
C LEU A 550 41.97 4.85 12.55
N GLY A 551 42.37 3.77 13.21
CA GLY A 551 43.17 2.71 12.60
C GLY A 551 42.28 1.66 11.92
N PRO A 552 42.87 0.62 11.33
CA PRO A 552 42.10 -0.57 10.96
C PRO A 552 41.56 -1.28 12.20
N GLY A 553 40.42 -1.97 12.05
CA GLY A 553 39.77 -2.72 13.12
C GLY A 553 38.40 -2.16 13.53
N TRP A 554 37.86 -2.69 14.62
CA TRP A 554 36.51 -2.38 15.08
C TRP A 554 36.41 -1.00 15.72
N HIS A 555 35.51 -0.19 15.19
CA HIS A 555 35.18 1.14 15.70
C HIS A 555 33.66 1.33 15.78
N HIS A 556 33.22 2.08 16.79
CA HIS A 556 31.82 2.44 16.97
C HIS A 556 31.52 3.77 16.29
N PHE A 557 30.42 3.81 15.54
CA PHE A 557 29.93 5.00 14.87
C PHE A 557 28.51 5.31 15.32
N ALA A 558 28.26 6.57 15.67
CA ALA A 558 26.90 7.04 15.85
C ALA A 558 26.69 8.45 15.32
N VAL A 559 25.49 8.70 14.81
CA VAL A 559 25.00 10.05 14.49
C VAL A 559 23.66 10.29 15.15
N THR A 560 23.44 11.50 15.63
CA THR A 560 22.15 11.94 16.19
C THR A 560 21.63 13.14 15.43
N TRP A 561 20.32 13.26 15.27
CA TRP A 561 19.68 14.45 14.73
C TRP A 561 18.38 14.80 15.46
N ASP A 562 18.04 16.09 15.41
CA ASP A 562 16.78 16.66 15.86
C ASP A 562 16.45 17.86 14.97
N SER A 563 15.40 17.72 14.16
CA SER A 563 14.95 18.71 13.18
C SER A 563 14.37 19.96 13.84
N ALA A 564 13.80 19.86 15.04
CA ALA A 564 13.18 21.01 15.72
C ALA A 564 14.24 22.06 16.11
N GLY A 565 15.43 21.61 16.51
CA GLY A 565 16.57 22.48 16.84
C GLY A 565 17.62 22.60 15.73
N GLY A 566 17.43 21.92 14.59
CA GLY A 566 18.47 21.75 13.56
C GLY A 566 19.78 21.19 14.13
N ARG A 567 19.69 20.32 15.13
CA ARG A 567 20.83 19.77 15.85
C ARG A 567 21.27 18.49 15.18
N LYS A 568 22.56 18.34 14.92
CA LYS A 568 23.15 17.07 14.50
C LYS A 568 24.54 16.90 15.09
N ALA A 569 24.89 15.66 15.40
CA ALA A 569 26.18 15.32 15.99
C ALA A 569 26.71 14.00 15.43
N LEU A 570 28.05 13.90 15.41
CA LEU A 570 28.81 12.73 15.00
C LEU A 570 29.67 12.27 16.18
N TYR A 571 29.61 10.97 16.45
CA TYR A 571 30.34 10.29 17.50
C TYR A 571 31.18 9.16 16.92
N LEU A 572 32.42 9.05 17.40
CA LEU A 572 33.36 7.98 17.07
C LEU A 572 33.84 7.36 18.38
N ASP A 573 33.77 6.03 18.50
CA ASP A 573 34.14 5.28 19.71
C ASP A 573 33.51 5.86 21.00
N GLY A 574 32.23 6.25 20.90
CA GLY A 574 31.46 6.84 22.00
C GLY A 574 31.75 8.32 22.29
N ALA A 575 32.81 8.90 21.72
CA ALA A 575 33.19 10.29 21.92
C ALA A 575 32.52 11.23 20.92
N LEU A 576 31.99 12.36 21.38
CA LEU A 576 31.49 13.43 20.51
C LEU A 576 32.65 14.09 19.76
N VAL A 577 32.71 13.93 18.44
CA VAL A 577 33.81 14.49 17.61
C VAL A 577 33.41 15.72 16.81
N ALA A 578 32.11 15.86 16.49
CA ALA A 578 31.60 17.05 15.81
C ALA A 578 30.12 17.26 16.14
N SER A 579 29.68 18.52 16.25
CA SER A 579 28.27 18.86 16.37
C SER A 579 27.98 20.22 15.74
N THR A 580 26.72 20.43 15.33
CA THR A 580 26.22 21.73 14.89
C THR A 580 24.76 21.92 15.30
N ARG A 581 24.30 23.17 15.21
CA ARG A 581 22.92 23.60 15.48
C ARG A 581 22.43 24.49 14.33
N GLY A 582 21.12 24.59 14.15
CA GLY A 582 20.53 25.41 13.07
C GLY A 582 20.76 24.84 11.66
N ALA A 583 21.15 23.57 11.55
CA ALA A 583 21.20 22.88 10.26
C ALA A 583 19.77 22.62 9.76
N GLU A 584 19.52 22.91 8.49
CA GLU A 584 18.31 22.46 7.82
C GLU A 584 18.41 20.95 7.58
N LEU A 585 17.51 20.18 8.20
CA LEU A 585 17.50 18.72 8.11
C LEU A 585 16.41 18.23 7.15
N PRO A 586 16.64 17.12 6.43
CA PRO A 586 15.66 16.54 5.52
C PRO A 586 14.41 16.06 6.26
N VAL A 587 13.24 16.38 5.73
CA VAL A 587 11.95 15.87 6.22
C VAL A 587 11.49 14.62 5.48
N ALA A 588 12.05 14.36 4.30
CA ALA A 588 11.82 13.17 3.48
C ALA A 588 13.17 12.55 3.10
N LEU A 589 13.34 11.24 3.34
CA LEU A 589 14.62 10.52 3.25
C LEU A 589 14.66 9.43 2.16
N GLY A 590 13.60 9.31 1.37
CA GLY A 590 13.39 8.20 0.44
C GLY A 590 12.76 6.99 1.10
N GLU A 591 12.80 5.85 0.41
CA GLU A 591 12.11 4.62 0.84
C GLU A 591 13.00 3.66 1.64
N VAL A 592 14.33 3.70 1.42
CA VAL A 592 15.27 2.72 1.98
C VAL A 592 16.55 3.32 2.57
N LEU A 593 17.04 2.68 3.63
CA LEU A 593 18.40 2.86 4.16
C LEU A 593 19.34 1.88 3.46
N GLN A 594 20.34 2.39 2.74
CA GLN A 594 21.42 1.58 2.18
C GLN A 594 22.57 1.42 3.17
N LEU A 595 23.17 0.22 3.21
CA LEU A 595 24.39 -0.05 3.97
C LEU A 595 25.62 -0.14 3.07
N GLY A 596 26.74 0.38 3.56
CA GLY A 596 28.06 0.27 2.95
C GLY A 596 28.28 1.01 1.63
N ARG A 597 27.26 1.73 1.13
CA ARG A 597 27.27 2.49 -0.13
C ARG A 597 26.19 3.57 -0.14
N PHE A 598 26.20 4.42 -1.16
CA PHE A 598 25.20 5.48 -1.33
C PHE A 598 23.97 5.03 -2.13
N SER A 599 24.21 4.31 -3.23
CA SER A 599 23.18 3.77 -4.12
C SER A 599 23.63 2.43 -4.70
N TYR A 600 22.70 1.66 -5.27
CA TYR A 600 23.02 0.41 -5.94
C TYR A 600 24.00 0.64 -7.10
N GLY A 601 24.98 -0.25 -7.26
CA GLY A 601 26.10 -0.07 -8.20
C GLY A 601 27.22 0.88 -7.74
N GLY A 602 27.02 1.60 -6.63
CA GLY A 602 28.06 2.40 -5.98
C GLY A 602 29.16 1.54 -5.33
N ALA A 603 30.35 2.13 -5.17
CA ALA A 603 31.47 1.46 -4.53
C ALA A 603 31.15 1.11 -3.06
N SER A 604 31.50 -0.12 -2.67
CA SER A 604 31.41 -0.58 -1.28
C SER A 604 32.49 0.08 -0.42
N ILE A 605 32.18 0.30 0.86
CA ILE A 605 33.13 0.80 1.87
C ILE A 605 34.30 -0.16 2.13
N GLY A 606 34.10 -1.47 1.90
CA GLY A 606 35.12 -2.49 2.18
C GLY A 606 35.37 -2.74 3.66
N ALA A 607 34.45 -2.33 4.53
CA ALA A 607 34.41 -2.63 5.96
C ALA A 607 33.40 -3.75 6.25
N LEU A 608 33.58 -4.47 7.35
CA LEU A 608 32.52 -5.31 7.93
C LEU A 608 31.61 -4.43 8.78
N LEU A 609 30.30 -4.66 8.76
CA LEU A 609 29.30 -3.91 9.53
C LEU A 609 28.61 -4.82 10.54
N ASP A 610 28.41 -4.33 11.75
CA ASP A 610 27.92 -5.10 12.89
C ASP A 610 27.01 -4.21 13.77
N ASP A 611 26.11 -4.82 14.54
CA ASP A 611 25.32 -4.15 15.59
C ASP A 611 24.60 -2.85 15.14
N LEU A 612 23.90 -2.86 13.99
CA LEU A 612 23.11 -1.70 13.55
C LEU A 612 21.92 -1.49 14.48
N ALA A 613 21.75 -0.26 14.98
CA ALA A 613 20.60 0.16 15.78
C ALA A 613 20.13 1.56 15.37
N ILE A 614 18.81 1.74 15.24
CA ILE A 614 18.16 3.01 14.94
C ILE A 614 17.14 3.34 16.01
N TYR A 615 17.28 4.51 16.61
CA TYR A 615 16.39 5.02 17.66
C TYR A 615 15.53 6.17 17.14
N ASP A 616 14.32 6.32 17.68
CA ASP A 616 13.34 7.37 17.33
C ASP A 616 13.66 8.75 17.92
N ARG A 617 14.76 8.84 18.68
CA ARG A 617 15.23 10.04 19.36
C ARG A 617 16.73 10.22 19.24
N ALA A 618 17.18 11.46 19.46
CA ALA A 618 18.59 11.75 19.66
C ALA A 618 19.03 11.22 21.04
N LEU A 619 19.87 10.18 21.05
CA LEU A 619 20.50 9.68 22.26
C LEU A 619 21.48 10.71 22.82
N THR A 620 21.63 10.72 24.14
CA THR A 620 22.61 11.56 24.83
C THR A 620 24.03 11.04 24.63
N ALA A 621 25.03 11.90 24.81
CA ALA A 621 26.44 11.50 24.74
C ALA A 621 26.78 10.36 25.73
N ALA A 622 26.13 10.33 26.89
CA ALA A 622 26.33 9.26 27.88
C ALA A 622 25.74 7.92 27.40
N GLU A 623 24.55 7.94 26.79
CA GLU A 623 23.94 6.73 26.19
C GLU A 623 24.79 6.20 25.03
N ILE A 624 25.32 7.08 24.18
CA ILE A 624 26.20 6.70 23.06
C ILE A 624 27.54 6.14 23.57
N ALA A 625 28.14 6.76 24.59
CA ALA A 625 29.32 6.23 25.24
C ALA A 625 29.06 4.85 25.87
N ALA A 626 27.86 4.63 26.43
CA ALA A 626 27.46 3.33 26.94
C ALA A 626 27.30 2.28 25.82
N LEU A 627 26.73 2.64 24.67
CA LEU A 627 26.67 1.75 23.49
C LEU A 627 28.07 1.39 22.98
N ALA A 628 29.00 2.34 22.94
CA ALA A 628 30.38 2.10 22.52
C ALA A 628 31.18 1.25 23.52
N ALA A 629 30.91 1.40 24.82
CA ALA A 629 31.57 0.63 25.88
C ALA A 629 30.90 -0.72 26.14
N ALA A 630 29.71 -0.97 25.58
CA ALA A 630 28.99 -2.21 25.78
C ALA A 630 29.82 -3.38 25.28
N ALA A 631 30.03 -4.35 26.18
CA ALA A 631 30.48 -5.67 25.77
C ALA A 631 29.45 -6.22 24.77
N PRO A 632 29.89 -6.93 23.72
CA PRO A 632 28.96 -7.65 22.86
C PRO A 632 28.04 -8.49 23.75
N ALA A 633 26.72 -8.36 23.53
CA ALA A 633 25.75 -9.09 24.37
C ALA A 633 26.12 -10.57 24.33
N ALA A 634 26.31 -11.20 25.49
CA ALA A 634 26.48 -12.64 25.52
C ALA A 634 25.15 -13.24 25.04
N LEU A 635 25.14 -13.76 23.81
CA LEU A 635 24.04 -14.52 23.26
C LEU A 635 23.58 -15.54 24.33
N GLY A 636 22.39 -15.35 24.90
CA GLY A 636 21.84 -16.25 25.91
C GLY A 636 21.58 -15.66 27.31
N GLU A 637 21.82 -14.37 27.56
CA GLU A 637 21.36 -13.76 28.81
C GLU A 637 19.82 -13.80 28.91
N PRO A 638 19.24 -14.19 30.06
CA PRO A 638 17.79 -14.29 30.19
C PRO A 638 17.08 -12.93 30.15
N VAL A 639 16.04 -12.81 29.33
CA VAL A 639 15.17 -11.62 29.32
C VAL A 639 14.26 -11.65 30.55
N ARG A 640 14.35 -10.62 31.40
CA ARG A 640 13.50 -10.50 32.59
C ARG A 640 12.18 -9.84 32.25
N LEU A 641 11.08 -10.50 32.58
CA LEU A 641 9.73 -10.05 32.29
C LEU A 641 8.97 -9.77 33.58
N PHE A 642 8.38 -8.58 33.67
CA PHE A 642 7.55 -8.13 34.80
C PHE A 642 6.04 -8.14 34.49
N LYS A 643 5.70 -8.52 33.26
CA LYS A 643 4.32 -8.64 32.75
C LYS A 643 4.17 -9.94 31.96
N GLN A 644 2.94 -10.44 31.90
CA GLN A 644 2.62 -11.71 31.23
C GLN A 644 2.36 -11.53 29.75
N THR A 645 1.70 -10.43 29.37
CA THR A 645 1.52 -10.07 27.96
C THR A 645 2.75 -9.35 27.46
N VAL A 646 3.45 -9.99 26.53
CA VAL A 646 4.69 -9.49 25.93
C VAL A 646 4.53 -9.26 24.44
N ARG A 647 5.26 -8.27 23.92
CA ARG A 647 5.55 -8.11 22.50
C ARG A 647 6.75 -8.99 22.12
N ILE A 648 6.65 -9.68 21.00
CA ILE A 648 7.73 -10.47 20.41
C ILE A 648 7.86 -10.02 18.96
N ASP A 649 8.97 -9.40 18.60
CA ASP A 649 9.30 -9.13 17.21
C ASP A 649 9.86 -10.41 16.59
N THR A 650 9.39 -10.76 15.39
CA THR A 650 9.54 -12.10 14.79
C THR A 650 9.85 -11.98 13.31
N ASN A 651 11.04 -11.47 12.99
CA ASN A 651 11.44 -11.22 11.63
C ASN A 651 12.14 -12.44 11.03
N ALA A 652 11.82 -12.80 9.79
CA ALA A 652 12.47 -13.89 9.07
C ALA A 652 12.43 -13.70 7.55
N ILE A 653 13.43 -14.25 6.87
CA ILE A 653 13.50 -14.33 5.41
C ILE A 653 13.92 -15.75 5.00
N ASP A 654 13.58 -16.11 3.77
CA ASP A 654 13.99 -17.36 3.15
C ASP A 654 14.49 -17.09 1.71
N ASP A 655 15.37 -17.94 1.19
CA ASP A 655 16.05 -17.73 -0.10
C ASP A 655 15.27 -18.25 -1.32
N GLN A 656 14.25 -19.09 -1.11
CA GLN A 656 13.39 -19.66 -2.17
C GLN A 656 11.88 -19.43 -1.95
N GLY A 657 11.49 -18.72 -0.91
CA GLY A 657 10.09 -18.38 -0.63
C GLY A 657 9.90 -17.38 0.51
N GLY A 658 8.64 -17.16 0.88
CA GLY A 658 8.27 -16.41 2.07
C GLY A 658 7.94 -17.35 3.23
N ILE A 659 7.95 -16.80 4.45
CA ILE A 659 7.51 -17.53 5.65
C ILE A 659 5.99 -17.71 5.59
N VAL A 660 5.53 -18.96 5.65
CA VAL A 660 4.10 -19.28 5.55
C VAL A 660 3.46 -19.54 6.90
N ALA A 661 4.26 -19.85 7.92
CA ALA A 661 3.76 -20.04 9.27
C ALA A 661 4.76 -19.66 10.37
N VAL A 662 4.21 -19.19 11.48
CA VAL A 662 4.93 -18.95 12.74
C VAL A 662 4.22 -19.71 13.87
N GLN A 663 4.98 -20.34 14.76
CA GLN A 663 4.47 -20.93 15.99
C GLN A 663 5.18 -20.35 17.20
N LEU A 664 4.42 -19.84 18.17
CA LEU A 664 4.93 -19.44 19.47
C LEU A 664 4.98 -20.66 20.39
N GLY A 665 6.08 -20.82 21.11
CA GLY A 665 6.34 -21.96 21.98
C GLY A 665 6.92 -21.58 23.32
N LEU A 666 6.56 -22.34 24.34
CA LEU A 666 7.08 -22.20 25.70
C LEU A 666 7.47 -23.57 26.25
N ASN A 667 8.71 -23.69 26.71
CA ASN A 667 9.26 -24.92 27.30
C ASN A 667 9.03 -26.16 26.40
N GLY A 668 9.32 -26.03 25.10
CA GLY A 668 9.17 -27.09 24.11
C GLY A 668 7.73 -27.39 23.64
N SER A 669 6.72 -26.75 24.22
CA SER A 669 5.32 -26.86 23.75
C SER A 669 4.98 -25.70 22.83
N PHE A 670 4.51 -25.98 21.61
CA PHE A 670 4.15 -24.97 20.61
C PHE A 670 2.64 -24.85 20.44
N GLU A 671 2.18 -23.63 20.18
CA GLU A 671 0.82 -23.35 19.74
C GLU A 671 0.58 -23.80 18.29
N ALA A 672 -0.67 -23.72 17.83
CA ALA A 672 -1.01 -23.96 16.44
C ALA A 672 -0.26 -22.96 15.52
N PRO A 673 0.09 -23.35 14.29
CA PRO A 673 0.63 -22.44 13.27
C PRO A 673 -0.25 -21.21 13.07
N GLN A 674 0.38 -20.04 12.98
CA GLN A 674 -0.24 -18.74 12.73
C GLN A 674 0.38 -18.11 11.47
N PRO A 675 -0.34 -17.23 10.74
CA PRO A 675 0.24 -16.45 9.64
C PRO A 675 1.40 -15.59 10.13
N TYR A 676 2.44 -15.38 9.30
CA TYR A 676 3.59 -14.56 9.66
C TYR A 676 3.23 -13.07 9.87
N TYR A 677 3.84 -12.43 10.88
CA TYR A 677 3.76 -11.00 11.20
C TYR A 677 5.11 -10.52 11.73
N ASP A 678 5.42 -9.23 11.56
CA ASP A 678 6.66 -8.62 12.09
C ASP A 678 6.72 -8.65 13.63
N ALA A 679 5.57 -8.68 14.30
CA ALA A 679 5.48 -8.81 15.75
C ALA A 679 4.16 -9.43 16.23
N TYR A 680 4.24 -10.13 17.36
CA TYR A 680 3.11 -10.74 18.07
C TYR A 680 2.94 -10.16 19.46
N ARG A 681 1.70 -10.11 19.95
CA ARG A 681 1.41 -9.95 21.37
C ARG A 681 0.99 -11.29 21.94
N TRP A 682 1.80 -11.82 22.87
CA TRP A 682 1.57 -13.13 23.46
C TRP A 682 1.38 -13.05 24.97
N THR A 683 0.36 -13.73 25.49
CA THR A 683 0.12 -13.79 26.95
C THR A 683 0.65 -15.10 27.49
N LEU A 684 1.78 -15.01 28.20
CA LEU A 684 2.43 -16.15 28.79
C LEU A 684 1.59 -16.74 29.94
N PRO A 685 1.63 -18.07 30.15
CA PRO A 685 1.01 -18.73 31.30
C PRO A 685 1.48 -18.13 32.64
N VAL A 686 0.66 -18.29 33.70
CA VAL A 686 0.93 -17.71 35.03
C VAL A 686 2.14 -18.34 35.76
N THR A 687 2.69 -19.42 35.19
CA THR A 687 3.83 -20.14 35.74
C THR A 687 5.04 -19.22 35.85
N ARG A 688 5.59 -19.08 37.06
CA ARG A 688 6.74 -18.20 37.35
C ARG A 688 8.06 -18.92 37.13
N GLY A 689 9.13 -18.14 36.98
CA GLY A 689 10.50 -18.64 36.95
C GLY A 689 11.13 -18.57 35.58
N ARG A 690 12.13 -19.43 35.35
CA ARG A 690 12.88 -19.50 34.09
C ARG A 690 12.10 -20.34 33.08
N HIS A 691 11.90 -19.79 31.88
CA HIS A 691 11.27 -20.47 30.76
C HIS A 691 12.11 -20.32 29.50
N GLU A 692 11.96 -21.26 28.58
CA GLU A 692 12.47 -21.14 27.22
C GLU A 692 11.31 -20.72 26.32
N LEU A 693 11.37 -19.48 25.82
CA LEU A 693 10.48 -19.02 24.77
C LEU A 693 11.08 -19.44 23.42
N ALA A 694 10.25 -19.97 22.54
CA ALA A 694 10.64 -20.37 21.20
C ALA A 694 9.71 -19.74 20.17
N VAL A 695 10.24 -19.34 19.03
CA VAL A 695 9.48 -18.98 17.84
C VAL A 695 9.96 -19.86 16.70
N ARG A 696 9.06 -20.65 16.12
CA ARG A 696 9.34 -21.47 14.95
C ARG A 696 8.77 -20.81 13.71
N PHE A 697 9.62 -20.63 12.71
CA PHE A 697 9.28 -20.13 11.39
C PHE A 697 9.30 -21.31 10.43
N THR A 698 8.29 -21.41 9.57
CA THR A 698 8.20 -22.45 8.54
C THR A 698 8.06 -21.76 7.18
N ASP A 699 8.94 -22.09 6.25
CA ASP A 699 8.84 -21.64 4.86
C ASP A 699 7.82 -22.47 4.05
N ARG A 700 7.65 -22.09 2.79
CA ARG A 700 6.74 -22.76 1.85
C ARG A 700 7.16 -24.21 1.53
N ALA A 701 8.45 -24.56 1.63
CA ALA A 701 8.95 -25.91 1.41
C ALA A 701 8.81 -26.82 2.64
N GLY A 702 8.41 -26.26 3.78
CA GLY A 702 8.25 -26.96 5.04
C GLY A 702 9.54 -27.06 5.85
N ASN A 703 10.63 -26.40 5.44
CA ASN A 703 11.77 -26.27 6.34
C ASN A 703 11.41 -25.31 7.45
N SER A 704 12.04 -25.50 8.61
CA SER A 704 11.74 -24.69 9.77
C SER A 704 12.98 -24.30 10.54
N ALA A 705 13.00 -23.06 10.99
CA ALA A 705 13.99 -22.52 11.90
C ALA A 705 13.30 -22.20 13.22
N THR A 706 13.90 -22.62 14.34
CA THR A 706 13.40 -22.27 15.67
C THR A 706 14.41 -21.37 16.35
N VAL A 707 14.00 -20.14 16.66
CA VAL A 707 14.79 -19.22 17.47
C VAL A 707 14.30 -19.33 18.91
N THR A 708 15.24 -19.50 19.84
CA THR A 708 14.91 -19.64 21.28
C THR A 708 15.55 -18.51 22.08
N GLN A 709 14.85 -18.09 23.12
CA GLN A 709 15.33 -17.09 24.06
C GLN A 709 14.91 -17.51 25.47
N THR A 710 15.88 -17.55 26.38
CA THR A 710 15.54 -17.74 27.80
C THR A 710 14.85 -16.48 28.31
N ILE A 711 13.72 -16.65 28.99
CA ILE A 711 13.03 -15.63 29.76
C ILE A 711 12.96 -15.97 31.25
N VAL A 712 12.86 -14.96 32.11
CA VAL A 712 12.57 -15.11 33.54
C VAL A 712 11.34 -14.27 33.87
N LEU A 713 10.23 -14.93 34.21
CA LEU A 713 9.00 -14.25 34.63
C LEU A 713 9.06 -13.97 36.14
N GLU A 714 9.29 -12.70 36.48
CA GLU A 714 9.47 -12.23 37.85
C GLU A 714 8.12 -12.06 38.58
N PRO A 715 8.08 -12.18 39.92
CA PRO A 715 6.90 -11.81 40.69
C PRO A 715 6.61 -10.31 40.55
N ARG A 716 5.34 -9.93 40.36
CA ARG A 716 4.91 -8.52 40.41
C ARG A 716 5.40 -7.89 41.71
N SER A 717 6.31 -6.93 41.62
CA SER A 717 6.64 -6.04 42.73
C SER A 717 5.42 -5.16 43.00
N LEU A 718 4.64 -5.51 44.03
CA LEU A 718 3.69 -4.58 44.64
C LEU A 718 4.51 -3.45 45.26
N VAL A 719 4.67 -2.34 44.54
CA VAL A 719 5.14 -1.09 45.14
C VAL A 719 4.03 -0.61 46.06
N TYR A 720 4.15 -0.92 47.35
CA TYR A 720 3.32 -0.30 48.39
C TYR A 720 3.79 1.15 48.50
N LEU A 721 3.04 2.09 47.94
CA LEU A 721 3.15 3.49 48.34
C LEU A 721 2.56 3.58 49.75
N PRO A 722 3.34 3.89 50.80
CA PRO A 722 2.75 4.19 52.09
C PRO A 722 1.90 5.45 51.91
N LEU A 723 0.58 5.30 51.98
CA LEU A 723 -0.31 6.42 52.25
C LEU A 723 0.13 6.98 53.61
N SER A 724 0.83 8.11 53.57
CA SER A 724 1.16 8.89 54.77
C SER A 724 -0.15 9.22 55.48
N ARG A 725 -0.36 8.60 56.64
CA ARG A 725 -1.37 9.04 57.61
C ARG A 725 -0.79 10.24 58.38
N ARG A 726 -1.57 11.33 58.34
CA ARG A 726 -1.49 12.60 59.07
C ARG A 726 -0.66 13.70 58.44
#